data_AF-A0AA85FH82-F1
#
_entry.id   AF-A0AA85FH82-F1
#
_cell.length_a   1.000
_cell.length_b   1.000
_cell.length_c   1.000
_cell.angle_alpha   90.00
_cell.angle_beta   90.00
_cell.angle_gamma   90.00
#
_symmetry.space_group_name_H-M   'P 1'
#
loop_
_entity.id
_entity.type
_entity.pdbx_description
1 polymer ?
#
loop_
_entity_poly.entity_id
_entity_poly.type
_entity_poly.pdbx_seq_one_letter_code
_entity_poly.pdbx_strand_id
1 'polypeptide(L)'
;MSYFDVTKALPGHQSSTRFELSSNDIIFENTWRYRSFPGIKIPVVRSPYPTFGSPWPLPWSWSSSSCYYNVDMKRFHFEFHTISNEILQSAVNRYTYMIQNKLGFSVYPKVWQHNEKNLFSHFSDNYQSTCENSPVKRNHDFRGSSWEISPSSFRANRHYSSTTTNHSHDANLKTSNDISHNFISEQMSRLIRKYKLSEHSTRRRGIKKSALLHVINPDSKLPHVNMDESYILCVSGNGIFIIANETWGALRGLETLSQLMWTIKDQSHVFVNQTYIVDYPRFKHRGLMIDTSRHFISKSVILLNLEAMSYNKLNVLHWHIVDDQSFPYQSDVYPELSAKGAYREDLVYTSKDIKEIVEFARFRGIRVIPEFDIPGHTRSLSLSHPEIMSQCQYDSKNLAYYGPLNPASNKTYELLENLFNEVFQLFLDDYVHLGGDEVETICWDRDPGIVQGVENYDQSSSIFWINYFWRCVQNIVTQIGKKNPQSKRNLILWEDVVEHVTDLNKSLFVQVWKSYSSFHLSKGFNIIYSICWYLDLLNDIKRWTDFYLCDPSDHAPLETERQILGGEACMWSEYQSDYTVLTKIWPVTSAVAERLWSAKEVNDLEFAGPRIEEQRCRLINRGIPAGVLLGPGYCDGTKQMTAWNINEIVLDEHKNIMKRMGSNNNNNNYISEHKNDDYYRPINLWSNKDLLIGIFIGILLTLLLRHRNFLPFRKVKCNLSIIRTVVCLCIFIFVILMIFFNHIYPVFV
;
A
#
# COMPACT_ATOMS: atom_id res chain seq x y z
N MET A 1 31.91 -2.36 -20.57
CA MET A 1 33.37 -2.40 -20.77
C MET A 1 33.89 -0.97 -20.79
N SER A 2 34.51 -0.53 -19.70
CA SER A 2 35.47 0.58 -19.64
C SER A 2 36.21 0.47 -18.30
N TYR A 3 37.48 0.11 -18.38
CA TYR A 3 38.42 -0.04 -17.27
C TYR A 3 38.81 1.34 -16.74
N PHE A 4 38.84 1.53 -15.42
CA PHE A 4 39.61 2.60 -14.79
C PHE A 4 40.77 1.99 -14.00
N ASP A 5 41.97 2.26 -14.50
CA ASP A 5 43.28 1.87 -14.00
C ASP A 5 43.71 2.86 -12.91
N VAL A 6 43.96 2.37 -11.70
CA VAL A 6 44.40 3.17 -10.55
C VAL A 6 45.90 2.96 -10.35
N THR A 7 46.70 3.65 -11.15
CA THR A 7 48.12 3.86 -10.85
C THR A 7 48.60 5.24 -11.33
N LYS A 8 48.67 6.21 -10.40
CA LYS A 8 49.68 7.30 -10.27
C LYS A 8 49.08 8.63 -9.77
N ALA A 9 49.49 9.02 -8.55
CA ALA A 9 50.00 10.34 -8.12
C ALA A 9 49.71 10.52 -6.62
N LEU A 10 50.58 10.95 -5.70
CA LEU A 10 52.02 11.22 -5.52
C LEU A 10 52.23 11.37 -3.97
N PRO A 11 53.47 11.43 -3.42
CA PRO A 11 53.82 11.10 -2.04
C PRO A 11 54.00 12.31 -1.09
N GLY A 12 54.05 12.04 0.22
CA GLY A 12 54.82 12.84 1.18
C GLY A 12 54.08 13.29 2.44
N HIS A 13 54.20 12.54 3.53
CA HIS A 13 54.87 13.00 4.76
C HIS A 13 54.87 11.89 5.80
N GLN A 14 56.07 11.43 6.15
CA GLN A 14 56.33 10.65 7.35
C GLN A 14 56.28 11.57 8.57
N SER A 15 55.54 11.19 9.59
CA SER A 15 55.93 11.44 10.97
C SER A 15 55.72 10.16 11.76
N SER A 16 56.82 9.54 12.14
CA SER A 16 56.90 8.37 13.00
C SER A 16 56.57 8.76 14.45
N THR A 17 55.50 8.22 15.00
CA THR A 17 55.37 8.00 16.44
C THR A 17 55.12 6.52 16.67
N ARG A 18 56.19 5.85 17.12
CA ARG A 18 56.20 4.47 17.56
C ARG A 18 55.63 4.47 18.97
N PHE A 19 54.39 4.02 19.15
CA PHE A 19 53.89 3.61 20.46
C PHE A 19 54.00 2.09 20.55
N GLU A 20 54.86 1.66 21.48
CA GLU A 20 55.05 0.27 21.88
C GLU A 20 53.73 -0.27 22.45
N LEU A 21 53.25 -1.37 21.86
CA LEU A 21 52.13 -2.13 22.40
C LEU A 21 52.64 -3.00 23.55
N SER A 22 52.25 -2.66 24.78
CA SER A 22 52.32 -3.60 25.89
C SER A 22 51.33 -4.74 25.64
N SER A 23 51.88 -5.94 25.55
CA SER A 23 51.11 -7.19 25.56
C SER A 23 50.52 -7.37 26.96
N ASN A 24 49.27 -6.95 27.21
CA ASN A 24 48.42 -7.53 28.28
C ASN A 24 46.95 -7.10 28.34
N ASP A 25 46.33 -6.51 27.30
CA ASP A 25 44.87 -6.35 27.28
C ASP A 25 44.31 -6.60 25.86
N ILE A 26 44.12 -7.87 25.51
CA ILE A 26 43.23 -8.25 24.40
C ILE A 26 42.03 -8.97 25.04
N ILE A 27 41.05 -8.18 25.47
CA ILE A 27 39.70 -8.67 25.68
C ILE A 27 39.12 -8.91 24.28
N PHE A 28 38.91 -10.17 23.91
CA PHE A 28 38.15 -10.53 22.73
C PHE A 28 36.69 -10.13 22.94
N GLU A 29 36.31 -8.91 22.56
CA GLU A 29 34.91 -8.57 22.32
C GLU A 29 34.44 -9.34 21.08
N ASN A 30 33.55 -10.31 21.30
CA ASN A 30 32.87 -11.10 20.26
C ASN A 30 31.87 -10.27 19.43
N THR A 31 32.29 -9.14 18.85
CA THR A 31 31.54 -8.49 17.78
C THR A 31 32.14 -8.90 16.44
N TRP A 32 31.39 -9.65 15.64
CA TRP A 32 31.69 -9.86 14.24
C TRP A 32 31.55 -8.53 13.48
N ARG A 33 32.54 -7.65 13.59
CA ARG A 33 32.68 -6.52 12.67
C ARG A 33 33.27 -7.06 11.38
N TYR A 34 32.41 -7.35 10.40
CA TYR A 34 32.86 -7.29 9.01
C TYR A 34 33.52 -5.92 8.82
N ARG A 35 34.83 -5.88 8.52
CA ARG A 35 35.48 -4.65 8.09
C ARG A 35 34.86 -4.28 6.75
N SER A 36 33.83 -3.44 6.80
CA SER A 36 33.34 -2.67 5.67
C SER A 36 34.51 -1.91 5.06
N PHE A 37 34.61 -1.91 3.73
CA PHE A 37 35.42 -0.95 2.98
C PHE A 37 35.25 0.47 3.59
N PRO A 38 36.33 1.27 3.66
CA PRO A 38 36.31 2.55 4.34
C PRO A 38 35.36 3.50 3.59
N GLY A 39 34.17 3.74 4.13
CA GLY A 39 33.22 4.71 3.59
C GLY A 39 31.74 4.41 3.80
N ILE A 40 31.35 3.14 3.99
CA ILE A 40 29.93 2.79 4.18
C ILE A 40 29.79 1.92 5.43
N LYS A 41 29.42 2.56 6.56
CA LYS A 41 28.80 1.83 7.67
C LYS A 41 27.42 1.40 7.18
N ILE A 42 27.28 0.18 6.69
CA ILE A 42 25.96 -0.43 6.54
C ILE A 42 25.62 -0.92 7.94
N PRO A 43 24.66 -0.30 8.66
CA PRO A 43 24.08 -0.95 9.82
C PRO A 43 23.38 -2.18 9.29
N VAL A 44 24.07 -3.32 9.33
CA VAL A 44 23.42 -4.62 9.14
C VAL A 44 22.61 -4.80 10.42
N VAL A 45 21.40 -4.25 10.45
CA VAL A 45 20.39 -4.59 11.45
C VAL A 45 19.91 -6.00 11.10
N ARG A 46 20.77 -7.00 11.29
CA ARG A 46 20.26 -8.33 11.61
C ARG A 46 19.52 -8.12 12.91
N SER A 47 18.20 -8.30 12.89
CA SER A 47 17.33 -8.27 14.06
C SER A 47 18.03 -8.98 15.23
N PRO A 48 18.64 -8.26 16.20
CA PRO A 48 19.22 -8.93 17.35
C PRO A 48 18.10 -9.47 18.24
N TYR A 49 16.88 -8.90 18.09
CA TYR A 49 15.73 -9.17 18.93
C TYR A 49 14.52 -9.58 18.10
N PRO A 50 13.99 -10.81 18.26
CA PRO A 50 12.69 -11.16 17.68
C PRO A 50 11.62 -10.16 18.13
N THR A 51 10.80 -9.67 17.21
CA THR A 51 9.77 -8.68 17.55
C THR A 51 8.54 -9.28 18.25
N PHE A 52 8.46 -10.61 18.30
CA PHE A 52 7.33 -11.40 18.81
C PHE A 52 5.97 -10.98 18.27
N GLY A 53 5.89 -10.74 16.95
CA GLY A 53 4.67 -10.26 16.32
C GLY A 53 4.39 -8.79 16.64
N SER A 54 5.42 -7.96 16.72
CA SER A 54 5.20 -6.54 16.99
C SER A 54 4.39 -5.93 15.85
N PRO A 55 3.39 -5.09 16.16
CA PRO A 55 2.54 -4.48 15.15
C PRO A 55 3.27 -3.41 14.33
N TRP A 56 2.84 -3.27 13.09
CA TRP A 56 3.16 -2.20 12.15
C TRP A 56 1.88 -1.76 11.42
N PRO A 57 1.45 -0.49 11.51
CA PRO A 57 1.96 0.57 12.38
C PRO A 57 1.89 0.26 13.89
N LEU A 58 2.73 0.92 14.69
CA LEU A 58 2.74 0.83 16.14
C LEU A 58 1.49 1.49 16.75
N PRO A 59 0.76 0.82 17.67
CA PRO A 59 -0.42 1.38 18.32
C PRO A 59 -0.13 2.56 19.25
N TRP A 60 -1.14 3.40 19.48
CA TRP A 60 -1.06 4.50 20.46
C TRP A 60 -0.80 4.05 21.90
N SER A 61 -1.47 2.97 22.32
CA SER A 61 -1.21 2.33 23.61
C SER A 61 -1.10 0.84 23.41
N TRP A 62 0.03 0.28 23.83
CA TRP A 62 0.31 -1.14 23.75
C TRP A 62 0.95 -1.63 25.04
N SER A 63 0.25 -2.54 25.72
CA SER A 63 0.80 -3.32 26.83
C SER A 63 0.92 -4.77 26.39
N SER A 64 2.11 -5.34 26.50
CA SER A 64 2.38 -6.74 26.15
C SER A 64 3.15 -7.42 27.29
N SER A 65 2.80 -8.66 27.57
CA SER A 65 3.52 -9.52 28.52
C SER A 65 4.54 -10.41 27.79
N SER A 66 5.54 -10.88 28.53
CA SER A 66 6.38 -12.02 28.11
C SER A 66 5.61 -13.34 28.11
N CYS A 67 4.43 -13.39 28.72
CA CYS A 67 3.56 -14.55 28.75
C CYS A 67 2.78 -14.69 27.43
N TYR A 68 2.67 -15.91 26.92
CA TYR A 68 1.99 -16.22 25.66
C TYR A 68 1.08 -17.45 25.77
N TYR A 69 0.10 -17.49 24.88
CA TYR A 69 -0.87 -18.56 24.76
C TYR A 69 -0.69 -19.32 23.45
N ASN A 70 -0.95 -20.63 23.49
CA ASN A 70 -1.01 -21.47 22.30
C ASN A 70 -2.41 -21.40 21.67
N VAL A 71 -2.48 -21.14 20.36
CA VAL A 71 -3.73 -21.01 19.60
C VAL A 71 -4.04 -22.32 18.87
N ASP A 72 -5.15 -22.96 19.22
CA ASP A 72 -5.65 -24.16 18.52
C ASP A 72 -6.22 -23.78 17.16
N MET A 73 -5.36 -23.78 16.14
CA MET A 73 -5.69 -23.38 14.77
C MET A 73 -6.81 -24.22 14.13
N LYS A 74 -7.05 -25.46 14.59
CA LYS A 74 -8.14 -26.29 14.06
C LYS A 74 -9.51 -25.82 14.54
N ARG A 75 -9.54 -25.07 15.64
CA ARG A 75 -10.79 -24.60 16.28
C ARG A 75 -10.91 -23.09 16.28
N PHE A 76 -9.86 -22.36 15.93
CA PHE A 76 -9.85 -20.91 15.84
C PHE A 76 -10.87 -20.43 14.79
N HIS A 77 -11.77 -19.55 15.22
CA HIS A 77 -12.74 -18.87 14.36
C HIS A 77 -13.09 -17.50 14.95
N PHE A 78 -13.61 -16.59 14.13
CA PHE A 78 -14.18 -15.34 14.62
C PHE A 78 -15.67 -15.51 14.93
N GLU A 79 -16.13 -14.87 16.00
CA GLU A 79 -17.54 -14.83 16.38
C GLU A 79 -18.00 -13.37 16.47
N PHE A 80 -19.09 -13.05 15.80
CA PHE A 80 -19.72 -11.73 15.91
C PHE A 80 -20.62 -11.69 17.15
N HIS A 81 -20.41 -10.70 18.02
CA HIS A 81 -21.31 -10.43 19.13
C HIS A 81 -22.50 -9.54 18.72
N THR A 82 -22.31 -8.68 17.72
CA THR A 82 -23.36 -7.82 17.14
C THR A 82 -23.71 -8.26 15.72
N ILE A 83 -24.72 -7.61 15.12
CA ILE A 83 -25.05 -7.81 13.71
C ILE A 83 -23.82 -7.47 12.86
N SER A 84 -23.41 -8.40 12.01
CA SER A 84 -22.37 -8.18 11.02
C SER A 84 -22.95 -7.56 9.74
N ASN A 85 -22.15 -6.78 9.01
CA ASN A 85 -22.44 -6.42 7.63
C ASN A 85 -21.58 -7.26 6.65
N GLU A 86 -21.80 -7.07 5.35
CA GLU A 86 -21.04 -7.78 4.31
C GLU A 86 -19.53 -7.49 4.33
N ILE A 87 -19.12 -6.27 4.71
CA ILE A 87 -17.72 -5.84 4.79
C ILE A 87 -17.01 -6.63 5.89
N LEU A 88 -17.60 -6.68 7.08
CA LEU A 88 -17.10 -7.41 8.23
C LEU A 88 -17.04 -8.90 7.98
N GLN A 89 -18.06 -9.48 7.33
CA GLN A 89 -18.05 -10.90 6.97
C GLN A 89 -16.93 -11.22 5.98
N SER A 90 -16.75 -10.39 4.95
CA SER A 90 -15.66 -10.52 3.99
C SER A 90 -14.29 -10.41 4.67
N ALA A 91 -14.11 -9.42 5.56
CA ALA A 91 -12.89 -9.26 6.33
C ALA A 91 -12.59 -10.44 7.26
N VAL A 92 -13.58 -10.91 8.02
CA VAL A 92 -13.43 -12.09 8.89
C VAL A 92 -13.04 -13.32 8.08
N ASN A 93 -13.62 -13.53 6.90
CA ASN A 93 -13.24 -14.64 6.03
C ASN A 93 -11.78 -14.52 5.57
N ARG A 94 -11.34 -13.33 5.14
CA ARG A 94 -9.94 -13.08 4.77
C ARG A 94 -8.98 -13.37 5.92
N TYR A 95 -9.22 -12.77 7.09
CA TYR A 95 -8.33 -12.94 8.23
C TYR A 95 -8.36 -14.36 8.79
N THR A 96 -9.50 -15.06 8.71
CA THR A 96 -9.57 -16.50 9.04
C THR A 96 -8.65 -17.29 8.12
N TYR A 97 -8.75 -17.06 6.80
CA TYR A 97 -7.89 -17.72 5.82
C TYR A 97 -6.40 -17.43 6.05
N MET A 98 -6.05 -16.16 6.25
CA MET A 98 -4.67 -15.75 6.52
C MET A 98 -4.11 -16.39 7.78
N ILE A 99 -4.88 -16.38 8.88
CA ILE A 99 -4.49 -16.97 10.15
C ILE A 99 -4.34 -18.49 10.02
N GLN A 100 -5.31 -19.20 9.45
CA GLN A 100 -5.27 -20.65 9.26
C GLN A 100 -4.08 -21.11 8.41
N ASN A 101 -3.73 -20.33 7.37
CA ASN A 101 -2.59 -20.59 6.51
C ASN A 101 -1.28 -19.94 7.01
N LYS A 102 -1.31 -19.28 8.17
CA LYS A 102 -0.15 -18.64 8.82
C LYS A 102 0.54 -17.61 7.90
N LEU A 103 -0.23 -16.93 7.06
CA LEU A 103 0.28 -15.99 6.06
C LEU A 103 0.77 -14.71 6.74
N GLY A 104 2.09 -14.52 6.71
CA GLY A 104 2.72 -13.33 7.27
C GLY A 104 2.93 -13.36 8.80
N PHE A 105 2.88 -14.55 9.40
CA PHE A 105 3.28 -14.72 10.79
C PHE A 105 4.79 -14.54 10.94
N SER A 106 5.21 -13.98 12.06
CA SER A 106 6.60 -13.99 12.48
C SER A 106 7.03 -15.43 12.73
N VAL A 107 8.17 -15.85 12.17
CA VAL A 107 8.70 -17.21 12.31
C VAL A 107 9.97 -17.18 13.15
N TYR A 108 10.02 -17.97 14.22
CA TYR A 108 11.15 -18.02 15.13
C TYR A 108 11.84 -19.40 15.16
N PRO A 109 13.18 -19.46 15.33
CA PRO A 109 13.89 -20.73 15.44
C PRO A 109 13.53 -21.47 16.73
N LYS A 110 13.58 -22.82 16.70
CA LYS A 110 13.33 -23.66 17.89
C LYS A 110 14.32 -23.42 19.03
N VAL A 111 15.57 -23.12 18.69
CA VAL A 111 16.67 -22.85 19.61
C VAL A 111 17.39 -21.60 19.11
N TRP A 112 17.47 -20.57 19.94
CA TRP A 112 18.31 -19.40 19.69
C TRP A 112 19.76 -19.73 20.05
N GLN A 113 20.60 -19.96 19.04
CA GLN A 113 22.04 -20.07 19.24
C GLN A 113 22.68 -18.67 19.13
N HIS A 114 22.39 -17.78 20.08
CA HIS A 114 23.19 -16.57 20.27
C HIS A 114 23.71 -16.53 21.71
N ASN A 115 24.97 -16.12 21.89
CA ASN A 115 25.73 -16.24 23.15
C ASN A 115 25.24 -15.32 24.29
N GLU A 116 24.04 -14.75 24.19
CA GLU A 116 23.39 -14.03 25.29
C GLU A 116 22.63 -15.03 26.18
N LYS A 117 23.39 -15.66 27.11
CA LYS A 117 22.87 -16.65 28.07
C LYS A 117 21.70 -16.17 28.95
N ASN A 118 21.37 -14.87 28.96
CA ASN A 118 20.46 -14.26 29.93
C ASN A 118 19.07 -13.88 29.38
N LEU A 119 18.81 -13.98 28.07
CA LEU A 119 17.51 -13.58 27.50
C LEU A 119 16.55 -14.77 27.21
N PHE A 120 17.06 -15.99 27.09
CA PHE A 120 16.26 -17.12 26.54
C PHE A 120 16.40 -18.45 27.29
N SER A 121 16.78 -18.46 28.56
CA SER A 121 17.03 -19.68 29.36
C SER A 121 15.79 -20.56 29.67
N HIS A 122 14.61 -20.25 29.12
CA HIS A 122 13.36 -20.96 29.44
C HIS A 122 12.55 -21.48 28.25
N PHE A 123 13.08 -21.46 27.01
CA PHE A 123 12.38 -22.09 25.88
C PHE A 123 12.53 -23.62 25.79
N SER A 124 13.20 -24.26 26.76
CA SER A 124 13.37 -25.71 26.83
C SER A 124 12.21 -26.35 27.61
N ASP A 125 11.23 -26.90 26.88
CA ASP A 125 11.01 -28.36 26.81
C ASP A 125 9.58 -28.80 26.44
N ASN A 126 8.58 -27.91 26.30
CA ASN A 126 7.23 -28.38 25.91
C ASN A 126 6.34 -27.46 25.05
N TYR A 127 6.77 -26.26 24.62
CA TYR A 127 5.95 -25.33 23.79
C TYR A 127 4.48 -25.16 24.29
N GLN A 128 4.29 -25.21 25.61
CA GLN A 128 3.02 -24.98 26.28
C GLN A 128 2.84 -23.49 26.57
N SER A 129 1.60 -23.06 26.76
CA SER A 129 1.31 -21.68 27.20
C SER A 129 2.03 -21.35 28.49
N THR A 130 2.78 -20.25 28.50
CA THR A 130 3.56 -19.80 29.67
C THR A 130 2.70 -19.06 30.69
N CYS A 131 1.54 -18.53 30.26
CA CYS A 131 0.56 -17.90 31.15
C CYS A 131 -0.03 -18.85 32.20
N GLU A 132 0.11 -20.17 32.03
CA GLU A 132 -0.48 -21.18 32.93
C GLU A 132 0.32 -21.42 34.22
N ASN A 133 1.62 -21.08 34.23
CA ASN A 133 2.54 -21.37 35.34
C ASN A 133 3.26 -20.13 35.89
N SER A 134 2.94 -18.92 35.44
CA SER A 134 3.51 -17.72 36.07
C SER A 134 2.96 -17.66 37.51
N PRO A 135 3.78 -17.84 38.56
CA PRO A 135 3.32 -17.49 39.88
C PRO A 135 2.95 -16.02 39.76
N VAL A 136 1.70 -15.68 40.05
CA VAL A 136 1.40 -14.34 40.53
C VAL A 136 2.28 -14.22 41.77
N LYS A 137 3.50 -13.70 41.62
CA LYS A 137 4.21 -13.13 42.75
C LYS A 137 3.17 -12.17 43.31
N ARG A 138 2.67 -12.48 44.50
CA ARG A 138 2.09 -11.46 45.36
C ARG A 138 3.23 -10.45 45.49
N ASN A 139 3.28 -9.47 44.60
CA ASN A 139 3.95 -8.23 44.91
C ASN A 139 3.08 -7.66 46.02
N HIS A 140 3.43 -8.03 47.24
CA HIS A 140 3.01 -7.38 48.46
C HIS A 140 3.47 -5.90 48.50
N ASP A 141 4.14 -5.41 47.45
CA ASP A 141 4.39 -3.99 47.21
C ASP A 141 3.24 -3.23 46.51
N PHE A 142 2.16 -3.90 46.11
CA PHE A 142 0.92 -3.22 45.64
C PHE A 142 -0.06 -2.88 46.78
N ARG A 143 0.42 -2.73 48.01
CA ARG A 143 -0.35 -2.14 49.14
C ARG A 143 0.24 -0.82 49.67
N GLY A 144 1.19 -0.22 48.95
CA GLY A 144 1.79 1.08 49.29
C GLY A 144 1.45 2.25 48.36
N SER A 145 0.85 2.00 47.18
CA SER A 145 0.41 3.08 46.28
C SER A 145 -1.11 3.13 46.22
N SER A 146 -1.68 3.90 47.15
CA SER A 146 -2.92 4.60 46.89
C SER A 146 -2.75 5.37 45.59
N TRP A 147 -3.35 4.89 44.50
CA TRP A 147 -3.72 5.74 43.38
C TRP A 147 -4.81 6.68 43.89
N GLU A 148 -4.41 7.69 44.67
CA GLU A 148 -5.09 8.96 44.57
C GLU A 148 -4.96 9.36 43.10
N ILE A 149 -6.10 9.50 42.45
CA ILE A 149 -6.22 10.14 41.14
C ILE A 149 -5.72 11.57 41.35
N SER A 150 -4.42 11.79 41.12
CA SER A 150 -3.88 13.14 41.06
C SER A 150 -4.14 13.68 39.66
N PRO A 151 -4.81 14.84 39.50
CA PRO A 151 -5.03 15.46 38.20
C PRO A 151 -3.76 16.02 37.54
N SER A 152 -2.57 15.61 37.98
CA SER A 152 -1.29 16.29 37.69
C SER A 152 -0.36 15.57 36.72
N SER A 153 -0.72 14.43 36.13
CA SER A 153 0.02 13.87 34.99
C SER A 153 -0.31 14.55 33.65
N PHE A 154 -1.30 15.46 33.63
CA PHE A 154 -1.49 16.45 32.56
C PHE A 154 -0.66 17.71 32.86
N ARG A 155 0.65 17.66 32.66
CA ARG A 155 1.48 18.87 32.45
C ARG A 155 2.81 18.48 31.83
N ALA A 156 2.94 18.75 30.54
CA ALA A 156 4.22 18.87 29.87
C ALA A 156 5.15 19.78 30.67
N ASN A 157 6.42 19.38 30.78
CA ASN A 157 7.48 20.15 31.40
C ASN A 157 7.56 21.57 30.80
N ARG A 158 6.96 22.54 31.49
CA ARG A 158 7.31 23.97 31.37
C ARG A 158 8.13 24.35 32.58
N HIS A 159 9.44 24.43 32.40
CA HIS A 159 10.29 25.35 33.16
C HIS A 159 11.48 25.77 32.30
N TYR A 160 11.43 26.99 31.75
CA TYR A 160 12.39 28.04 32.13
C TYR A 160 11.86 29.44 31.77
N SER A 161 12.12 30.37 32.71
CA SER A 161 12.09 31.84 32.65
C SER A 161 10.77 32.63 32.81
N SER A 162 10.59 33.08 34.07
CA SER A 162 10.40 34.48 34.52
C SER A 162 9.14 35.29 34.15
N THR A 163 8.31 35.46 35.19
CA THR A 163 7.68 36.70 35.71
C THR A 163 6.54 37.42 34.97
N THR A 164 5.55 37.78 35.80
CA THR A 164 4.48 38.81 35.72
C THR A 164 3.15 38.49 35.00
N THR A 165 2.18 38.09 35.84
CA THR A 165 0.81 38.64 35.99
C THR A 165 0.06 39.19 34.77
N ASN A 166 -1.03 38.52 34.34
CA ASN A 166 -2.41 38.99 34.57
C ASN A 166 -3.48 38.08 33.93
N HIS A 167 -4.66 38.10 34.55
CA HIS A 167 -5.88 37.35 34.26
C HIS A 167 -6.37 37.36 32.80
N SER A 168 -6.89 36.24 32.31
CA SER A 168 -8.35 36.00 32.18
C SER A 168 -8.68 34.78 31.30
N HIS A 169 -9.74 34.08 31.71
CA HIS A 169 -10.63 33.19 30.93
C HIS A 169 -10.04 32.18 29.94
N ASP A 170 -9.91 30.92 30.38
CA ASP A 170 -10.20 29.77 29.52
C ASP A 170 -10.64 28.58 30.37
N ALA A 171 -11.96 28.42 30.50
CA ALA A 171 -12.59 27.25 31.05
C ALA A 171 -13.50 26.64 29.97
N ASN A 172 -13.34 25.34 29.76
CA ASN A 172 -14.17 24.44 28.95
C ASN A 172 -13.92 24.44 27.43
N LEU A 173 -13.04 23.55 26.97
CA LEU A 173 -13.15 22.88 25.67
C LEU A 173 -12.57 21.45 25.82
N LYS A 174 -13.41 20.50 26.25
CA LYS A 174 -13.13 19.07 26.11
C LYS A 174 -13.24 18.71 24.63
N THR A 175 -12.25 18.03 24.08
CA THR A 175 -12.24 17.64 22.67
C THR A 175 -13.25 16.50 22.41
N SER A 176 -13.72 16.34 21.18
CA SER A 176 -14.54 15.18 20.79
C SER A 176 -13.83 13.84 21.02
N ASN A 177 -12.49 13.83 20.95
CA ASN A 177 -11.65 12.65 21.17
C ASN A 177 -11.68 12.19 22.64
N ASP A 178 -11.71 13.13 23.61
CA ASP A 178 -11.84 12.81 25.04
C ASP A 178 -13.22 12.21 25.39
N ILE A 179 -14.26 12.60 24.66
CA ILE A 179 -15.63 12.09 24.87
C ILE A 179 -15.75 10.67 24.31
N SER A 180 -15.18 10.40 23.12
CA SER A 180 -15.08 9.06 22.54
C SER A 180 -14.34 8.07 23.45
N HIS A 181 -13.19 8.48 23.99
CA HIS A 181 -12.37 7.64 24.86
C HIS A 181 -13.10 7.24 26.16
N ASN A 182 -13.81 8.18 26.80
CA ASN A 182 -14.59 7.90 28.00
C ASN A 182 -15.78 6.97 27.71
N PHE A 183 -16.45 7.14 26.58
CA PHE A 183 -17.54 6.26 26.15
C PHE A 183 -17.04 4.83 25.88
N ILE A 184 -15.94 4.67 25.15
CA ILE A 184 -15.36 3.36 24.82
C ILE A 184 -14.86 2.64 26.10
N SER A 185 -14.23 3.37 27.03
CA SER A 185 -13.79 2.82 28.32
C SER A 185 -14.97 2.35 29.21
N GLU A 186 -16.09 3.07 29.17
CA GLU A 186 -17.31 2.67 29.88
C GLU A 186 -17.96 1.43 29.25
N GLN A 187 -18.05 1.37 27.91
CA GLN A 187 -18.53 0.19 27.18
C GLN A 187 -17.63 -1.02 27.44
N MET A 188 -16.32 -0.84 27.49
CA MET A 188 -15.35 -1.86 27.89
C MET A 188 -15.61 -2.40 29.30
N SER A 189 -15.76 -1.49 30.26
CA SER A 189 -16.04 -1.86 31.64
C SER A 189 -17.37 -2.61 31.77
N ARG A 190 -18.36 -2.31 30.90
CA ARG A 190 -19.62 -3.06 30.81
C ARG A 190 -19.45 -4.42 30.14
N LEU A 191 -18.66 -4.54 29.08
CA LEU A 191 -18.39 -5.81 28.39
C LEU A 191 -17.58 -6.77 29.26
N ILE A 192 -16.52 -6.28 29.92
CA ILE A 192 -15.72 -7.04 30.89
C ILE A 192 -16.60 -7.57 32.02
N ARG A 193 -17.49 -6.74 32.57
CA ARG A 193 -18.45 -7.13 33.61
C ARG A 193 -19.53 -8.10 33.10
N LYS A 194 -20.14 -7.81 31.95
CA LYS A 194 -21.22 -8.61 31.33
C LYS A 194 -20.77 -10.04 31.05
N TYR A 195 -19.53 -10.21 30.58
CA TYR A 195 -18.98 -11.51 30.24
C TYR A 195 -18.31 -12.24 31.40
N LYS A 196 -18.39 -11.69 32.62
CA LYS A 196 -17.66 -12.20 33.81
C LYS A 196 -16.20 -12.51 33.45
N LEU A 197 -15.57 -11.62 32.67
CA LEU A 197 -14.14 -11.67 32.36
C LEU A 197 -13.38 -11.23 33.61
N SER A 198 -13.51 -12.00 34.70
CA SER A 198 -12.73 -11.76 35.90
C SER A 198 -11.27 -12.05 35.59
N GLU A 199 -10.38 -11.29 36.20
CA GLU A 199 -8.95 -11.62 36.30
C GLU A 199 -8.70 -12.96 37.03
N HIS A 200 -9.74 -13.72 37.40
CA HIS A 200 -9.69 -14.84 38.33
C HIS A 200 -10.19 -16.18 37.74
N SER A 201 -10.35 -16.30 36.42
CA SER A 201 -10.70 -17.59 35.79
C SER A 201 -9.44 -18.41 35.44
N THR A 202 -8.74 -18.93 36.45
CA THR A 202 -7.58 -19.85 36.31
C THR A 202 -7.97 -21.33 36.13
N ARG A 203 -9.14 -21.63 35.54
CA ARG A 203 -9.52 -23.03 35.26
C ARG A 203 -9.12 -23.50 33.85
N ARG A 204 -7.91 -24.06 33.73
CA ARG A 204 -7.48 -25.21 32.89
C ARG A 204 -8.05 -25.39 31.46
N ARG A 205 -8.33 -24.32 30.72
CA ARG A 205 -8.51 -24.40 29.26
C ARG A 205 -7.84 -23.16 28.68
N GLY A 206 -6.98 -23.33 27.67
CA GLY A 206 -6.33 -22.22 26.96
C GLY A 206 -7.33 -21.19 26.44
N ILE A 207 -6.83 -20.13 25.78
CA ILE A 207 -7.67 -19.06 25.20
C ILE A 207 -8.93 -19.69 24.57
N LYS A 208 -10.11 -19.13 24.88
CA LYS A 208 -11.35 -19.50 24.21
C LYS A 208 -11.10 -19.66 22.71
N LYS A 209 -11.66 -20.71 22.12
CA LYS A 209 -11.45 -21.14 20.73
C LYS A 209 -11.84 -20.09 19.66
N SER A 210 -12.28 -18.90 20.07
CA SER A 210 -12.78 -17.85 19.19
C SER A 210 -12.21 -16.47 19.54
N ALA A 211 -12.09 -15.64 18.51
CA ALA A 211 -11.89 -14.20 18.65
C ALA A 211 -13.25 -13.50 18.51
N LEU A 212 -13.67 -12.79 19.56
CA LEU A 212 -14.96 -12.12 19.60
C LEU A 212 -14.85 -10.71 19.02
N LEU A 213 -15.63 -10.43 17.98
CA LEU A 213 -15.75 -9.13 17.36
C LEU A 213 -17.03 -8.43 17.82
N HIS A 214 -16.90 -7.22 18.33
CA HIS A 214 -18.02 -6.37 18.72
C HIS A 214 -17.89 -5.00 18.07
N VAL A 215 -18.81 -4.71 17.15
CA VAL A 215 -18.91 -3.42 16.48
C VAL A 215 -20.18 -2.72 16.96
N ILE A 216 -20.03 -1.49 17.46
CA ILE A 216 -21.15 -0.72 18.04
C ILE A 216 -22.10 -0.26 16.94
N ASN A 217 -21.56 0.31 15.87
CA ASN A 217 -22.28 0.83 14.71
C ASN A 217 -21.83 0.09 13.44
N PRO A 218 -22.40 -1.11 13.14
CA PRO A 218 -21.98 -1.91 12.01
C PRO A 218 -22.56 -1.43 10.66
N ASP A 219 -23.40 -0.40 10.62
CA ASP A 219 -24.13 0.00 9.39
C ASP A 219 -23.32 0.85 8.40
N SER A 220 -21.98 0.81 8.48
CA SER A 220 -21.08 1.53 7.57
C SER A 220 -21.23 1.03 6.13
N LYS A 221 -21.49 1.95 5.18
CA LYS A 221 -21.70 1.63 3.76
C LYS A 221 -20.46 1.86 2.89
N LEU A 222 -19.96 3.09 2.92
CA LEU A 222 -18.79 3.56 2.16
C LEU A 222 -17.77 4.17 3.12
N PRO A 223 -16.46 3.98 2.89
CA PRO A 223 -15.44 4.69 3.65
C PRO A 223 -15.51 6.19 3.33
N HIS A 224 -15.23 7.04 4.30
CA HIS A 224 -15.28 8.49 4.17
C HIS A 224 -14.23 9.15 5.06
N VAL A 225 -13.91 10.42 4.82
CA VAL A 225 -12.81 11.13 5.52
C VAL A 225 -12.98 11.19 7.05
N ASN A 226 -14.22 11.16 7.55
CA ASN A 226 -14.54 11.25 8.99
C ASN A 226 -14.89 9.91 9.63
N MET A 227 -14.57 8.79 8.99
CA MET A 227 -14.91 7.47 9.48
C MET A 227 -14.16 7.11 10.77
N ASP A 228 -14.80 6.33 11.66
CA ASP A 228 -14.17 5.94 12.92
C ASP A 228 -13.33 4.65 12.75
N GLU A 229 -12.02 4.83 12.80
CA GLU A 229 -11.02 3.75 12.67
C GLU A 229 -10.45 3.30 14.02
N SER A 230 -11.03 3.74 15.14
CA SER A 230 -10.57 3.37 16.48
C SER A 230 -11.00 1.96 16.87
N TYR A 231 -10.12 1.28 17.61
CA TYR A 231 -10.43 -0.03 18.15
C TYR A 231 -9.65 -0.32 19.43
N ILE A 232 -10.12 -1.32 20.15
CA ILE A 232 -9.39 -1.94 21.26
C ILE A 232 -9.27 -3.42 20.97
N LEU A 233 -8.07 -3.95 21.21
CA LEU A 233 -7.76 -5.36 21.09
C LEU A 233 -7.22 -5.88 22.42
N CYS A 234 -7.83 -6.94 22.94
CA CYS A 234 -7.41 -7.57 24.19
C CYS A 234 -7.22 -9.08 23.98
N VAL A 235 -6.04 -9.58 24.37
CA VAL A 235 -5.71 -11.00 24.42
C VAL A 235 -5.43 -11.36 25.87
N SER A 236 -6.23 -12.25 26.43
CA SER A 236 -6.09 -12.71 27.81
C SER A 236 -6.47 -14.19 27.94
N GLY A 237 -6.31 -14.77 29.14
CA GLY A 237 -6.75 -16.15 29.41
C GLY A 237 -8.24 -16.39 29.16
N ASN A 238 -9.05 -15.32 29.11
CA ASN A 238 -10.47 -15.41 28.84
C ASN A 238 -10.82 -15.43 27.34
N GLY A 239 -9.89 -15.15 26.43
CA GLY A 239 -10.16 -15.04 24.99
C GLY A 239 -9.44 -13.90 24.29
N ILE A 240 -9.73 -13.76 23.00
CA ILE A 240 -9.35 -12.62 22.16
C ILE A 240 -10.60 -11.77 21.92
N PHE A 241 -10.52 -10.46 22.12
CA PHE A 241 -11.62 -9.52 21.95
C PHE A 241 -11.18 -8.34 21.10
N ILE A 242 -11.96 -8.00 20.07
CA ILE A 242 -11.81 -6.79 19.28
C ILE A 242 -13.11 -6.01 19.39
N ILE A 243 -12.99 -4.76 19.85
CA ILE A 243 -14.13 -3.85 20.02
C ILE A 243 -13.84 -2.58 19.23
N ALA A 244 -14.78 -2.17 18.40
CA ALA A 244 -14.67 -0.97 17.57
C ALA A 244 -15.99 -0.21 17.53
N ASN A 245 -15.91 1.11 17.33
CA ASN A 245 -17.10 1.94 17.20
C ASN A 245 -17.80 1.69 15.86
N GLU A 246 -17.03 1.66 14.76
CA GLU A 246 -17.53 1.39 13.41
C GLU A 246 -16.84 0.17 12.78
N THR A 247 -17.35 -0.25 11.62
CA THR A 247 -16.78 -1.33 10.81
C THR A 247 -15.29 -1.11 10.53
N TRP A 248 -14.87 0.13 10.28
CA TRP A 248 -13.52 0.46 9.85
C TRP A 248 -12.49 0.18 10.95
N GLY A 249 -12.77 0.59 12.19
CA GLY A 249 -11.93 0.24 13.34
C GLY A 249 -11.78 -1.28 13.53
N ALA A 250 -12.85 -2.04 13.30
CA ALA A 250 -12.77 -3.51 13.35
C ALA A 250 -11.84 -4.09 12.29
N LEU A 251 -11.83 -3.55 11.06
CA LEU A 251 -10.87 -3.94 10.02
C LEU A 251 -9.42 -3.70 10.47
N ARG A 252 -9.15 -2.57 11.12
CA ARG A 252 -7.81 -2.23 11.64
C ARG A 252 -7.40 -3.15 12.79
N GLY A 253 -8.33 -3.48 13.68
CA GLY A 253 -8.10 -4.43 14.78
C GLY A 253 -7.85 -5.86 14.31
N LEU A 254 -8.55 -6.31 13.25
CA LEU A 254 -8.30 -7.60 12.62
C LEU A 254 -6.88 -7.68 12.01
N GLU A 255 -6.42 -6.63 11.33
CA GLU A 255 -5.04 -6.56 10.83
C GLU A 255 -4.06 -6.69 12.00
N THR A 256 -4.21 -5.88 13.05
CA THR A 256 -3.33 -5.92 14.22
C THR A 256 -3.30 -7.29 14.89
N LEU A 257 -4.45 -7.98 15.03
CA LEU A 257 -4.49 -9.35 15.56
C LEU A 257 -3.65 -10.32 14.71
N SER A 258 -3.73 -10.20 13.38
CA SER A 258 -2.97 -11.06 12.47
C SER A 258 -1.46 -10.89 12.61
N GLN A 259 -1.01 -9.70 13.02
CA GLN A 259 0.40 -9.37 13.22
C GLN A 259 0.94 -9.86 14.56
N LEU A 260 0.08 -9.87 15.61
CA LEU A 260 0.42 -10.35 16.96
C LEU A 260 0.61 -11.88 17.04
N MET A 261 0.13 -12.61 16.02
CA MET A 261 0.29 -14.05 15.95
C MET A 261 1.63 -14.43 15.34
N TRP A 262 2.33 -15.35 15.99
CA TRP A 262 3.64 -15.83 15.56
C TRP A 262 3.76 -17.35 15.70
N THR A 263 4.77 -17.92 15.05
CA THR A 263 5.00 -19.36 15.00
C THR A 263 6.48 -19.70 15.12
N ILE A 264 6.77 -20.97 15.35
CA ILE A 264 8.14 -21.51 15.33
C ILE A 264 8.45 -22.13 13.96
N LYS A 265 9.72 -22.36 13.65
CA LYS A 265 10.20 -22.77 12.32
C LYS A 265 9.54 -24.01 11.72
N ASP A 266 9.17 -25.00 12.55
CA ASP A 266 8.44 -26.19 12.07
C ASP A 266 6.93 -25.97 11.91
N GLN A 267 6.47 -24.78 12.26
CA GLN A 267 5.09 -24.31 12.24
C GLN A 267 4.11 -25.21 12.99
N SER A 268 4.61 -26.00 13.93
CA SER A 268 3.78 -26.96 14.68
C SER A 268 2.79 -26.25 15.61
N HIS A 269 3.11 -25.04 16.06
CA HIS A 269 2.33 -24.28 17.03
C HIS A 269 2.23 -22.81 16.64
N VAL A 270 1.09 -22.19 16.95
CA VAL A 270 0.84 -20.75 16.78
C VAL A 270 0.64 -20.15 18.15
N PHE A 271 1.21 -18.97 18.35
CA PHE A 271 1.22 -18.29 19.63
C PHE A 271 0.72 -16.86 19.49
N VAL A 272 0.20 -16.33 20.59
CA VAL A 272 -0.16 -14.92 20.74
C VAL A 272 0.17 -14.49 22.16
N ASN A 273 0.81 -13.33 22.32
CA ASN A 273 1.16 -12.81 23.63
C ASN A 273 -0.08 -12.24 24.34
N GLN A 274 -0.09 -12.30 25.67
CA GLN A 274 -1.07 -11.54 26.44
C GLN A 274 -0.85 -10.04 26.17
N THR A 275 -1.86 -9.38 25.61
CA THR A 275 -1.73 -7.99 25.20
C THR A 275 -3.02 -7.21 25.38
N TYR A 276 -2.87 -5.90 25.57
CA TYR A 276 -3.94 -4.92 25.57
C TYR A 276 -3.51 -3.75 24.69
N ILE A 277 -4.32 -3.42 23.69
CA ILE A 277 -4.07 -2.39 22.70
C ILE A 277 -5.25 -1.45 22.63
N VAL A 278 -5.00 -0.14 22.71
CA VAL A 278 -5.95 0.92 22.35
C VAL A 278 -5.32 1.70 21.21
N ASP A 279 -6.04 1.82 20.10
CA ASP A 279 -5.45 2.33 18.87
C ASP A 279 -6.44 3.10 18.00
N TYR A 280 -5.92 4.07 17.26
CA TYR A 280 -6.64 4.96 16.35
C TYR A 280 -5.62 5.71 15.47
N PRO A 281 -5.99 6.21 14.28
CA PRO A 281 -5.05 6.95 13.45
C PRO A 281 -4.81 8.36 13.98
N ARG A 282 -3.56 8.84 13.91
CA ARG A 282 -3.22 10.26 14.13
C ARG A 282 -3.82 11.16 13.07
N PHE A 283 -3.76 10.74 11.81
CA PHE A 283 -4.28 11.48 10.66
C PHE A 283 -5.41 10.73 9.95
N LYS A 284 -6.43 11.47 9.52
CA LYS A 284 -7.63 10.91 8.87
C LYS A 284 -7.39 10.51 7.42
N HIS A 285 -6.50 11.22 6.72
CA HIS A 285 -6.21 11.00 5.30
C HIS A 285 -4.83 10.35 5.13
N ARG A 286 -4.79 9.08 4.74
CA ARG A 286 -3.55 8.31 4.63
C ARG A 286 -3.47 7.63 3.28
N GLY A 287 -2.87 8.35 2.33
CA GLY A 287 -2.96 8.04 0.92
C GLY A 287 -1.73 7.36 0.32
N LEU A 288 -1.98 6.62 -0.74
CA LEU A 288 -1.00 6.20 -1.74
C LEU A 288 -1.51 6.70 -3.09
N MET A 289 -0.72 7.52 -3.76
CA MET A 289 -0.98 7.93 -5.15
C MET A 289 -0.29 6.98 -6.12
N ILE A 290 -1.05 6.49 -7.10
CA ILE A 290 -0.52 5.66 -8.19
C ILE A 290 -0.87 6.35 -9.52
N ASP A 291 0.16 6.68 -10.28
CA ASP A 291 0.07 7.13 -11.66
C ASP A 291 -0.06 5.94 -12.60
N THR A 292 -1.09 5.98 -13.44
CA THR A 292 -1.41 4.95 -14.42
C THR A 292 -1.44 5.46 -15.86
N SER A 293 -1.02 6.71 -16.06
CA SER A 293 -0.95 7.36 -17.36
C SER A 293 0.45 7.28 -17.96
N ARG A 294 1.50 7.65 -17.21
CA ARG A 294 2.87 7.63 -17.75
C ARG A 294 3.27 6.20 -18.11
N HIS A 295 2.88 5.22 -17.31
CA HIS A 295 2.77 3.82 -17.72
C HIS A 295 1.44 3.23 -17.27
N PHE A 296 0.85 2.39 -18.12
CA PHE A 296 -0.35 1.64 -17.75
C PHE A 296 -0.03 0.63 -16.63
N ILE A 297 -0.83 0.63 -15.57
CA ILE A 297 -0.73 -0.32 -14.45
C ILE A 297 -1.96 -1.23 -14.44
N SER A 298 -1.78 -2.53 -14.53
CA SER A 298 -2.89 -3.47 -14.62
C SER A 298 -3.81 -3.40 -13.39
N LYS A 299 -5.10 -3.69 -13.60
CA LYS A 299 -6.07 -3.83 -12.49
C LYS A 299 -5.53 -4.77 -11.39
N SER A 300 -4.93 -5.89 -11.76
CA SER A 300 -4.32 -6.83 -10.79
C SER A 300 -3.30 -6.17 -9.88
N VAL A 301 -2.43 -5.31 -10.42
CA VAL A 301 -1.43 -4.60 -9.62
C VAL A 301 -2.06 -3.51 -8.75
N ILE A 302 -3.13 -2.85 -9.22
CA ILE A 302 -3.92 -1.94 -8.37
C ILE A 302 -4.55 -2.70 -7.19
N LEU A 303 -5.13 -3.89 -7.43
CA LEU A 303 -5.71 -4.72 -6.37
C LEU A 303 -4.65 -5.18 -5.35
N LEU A 304 -3.44 -5.54 -5.81
CA LEU A 304 -2.32 -5.89 -4.93
C LEU A 304 -1.87 -4.70 -4.06
N ASN A 305 -1.86 -3.49 -4.62
CA ASN A 305 -1.60 -2.29 -3.82
C ASN A 305 -2.70 -2.07 -2.78
N LEU A 306 -3.98 -2.26 -3.11
CA LEU A 306 -5.08 -2.15 -2.15
C LEU A 306 -4.97 -3.18 -1.00
N GLU A 307 -4.50 -4.40 -1.27
CA GLU A 307 -4.18 -5.37 -0.23
C GLU A 307 -3.07 -4.85 0.69
N ALA A 308 -1.94 -4.44 0.12
CA ALA A 308 -0.80 -3.94 0.87
C ALA A 308 -1.15 -2.67 1.68
N MET A 309 -1.95 -1.76 1.12
CA MET A 309 -2.50 -0.60 1.81
C MET A 309 -3.30 -1.02 3.05
N SER A 310 -4.14 -2.06 2.93
CA SER A 310 -4.93 -2.56 4.05
C SER A 310 -4.05 -3.12 5.18
N TYR A 311 -2.97 -3.84 4.84
CA TYR A 311 -2.01 -4.37 5.81
C TYR A 311 -1.20 -3.29 6.52
N ASN A 312 -1.11 -2.10 5.92
CA ASN A 312 -0.41 -0.94 6.46
C ASN A 312 -1.38 0.13 7.03
N LYS A 313 -2.69 -0.15 7.09
CA LYS A 313 -3.73 0.77 7.58
C LYS A 313 -3.83 2.11 6.80
N LEU A 314 -3.41 2.14 5.54
CA LEU A 314 -3.73 3.23 4.62
C LEU A 314 -5.21 3.17 4.21
N ASN A 315 -5.80 4.32 3.90
CA ASN A 315 -7.24 4.43 3.67
C ASN A 315 -7.64 5.27 2.45
N VAL A 316 -6.70 5.77 1.66
CA VAL A 316 -6.98 6.49 0.41
C VAL A 316 -6.09 5.96 -0.71
N LEU A 317 -6.70 5.49 -1.79
CA LEU A 317 -6.05 5.32 -3.08
C LEU A 317 -6.32 6.59 -3.88
N HIS A 318 -5.28 7.39 -4.09
CA HIS A 318 -5.31 8.50 -5.02
C HIS A 318 -4.91 7.94 -6.39
N TRP A 319 -5.87 7.91 -7.32
CA TRP A 319 -5.67 7.28 -8.61
C TRP A 319 -5.50 8.36 -9.68
N HIS A 320 -4.23 8.66 -9.99
CA HIS A 320 -3.86 9.52 -11.11
C HIS A 320 -4.02 8.73 -12.42
N ILE A 321 -5.20 8.88 -13.03
CA ILE A 321 -5.70 7.96 -14.04
C ILE A 321 -5.31 8.35 -15.46
N VAL A 322 -5.14 9.65 -15.73
CA VAL A 322 -4.87 10.22 -17.06
C VAL A 322 -3.85 11.34 -16.92
N ASP A 323 -3.04 11.55 -17.97
CA ASP A 323 -2.03 12.62 -18.05
C ASP A 323 -1.70 12.88 -19.54
N ASP A 324 -0.63 13.60 -19.83
CA ASP A 324 -0.13 13.92 -21.17
C ASP A 324 0.12 12.70 -22.04
N GLN A 325 0.67 11.62 -21.46
CA GLN A 325 1.21 10.50 -22.21
C GLN A 325 0.14 9.48 -22.60
N SER A 326 -0.89 9.29 -21.76
CA SER A 326 -2.01 8.42 -22.13
C SER A 326 -3.33 8.77 -21.44
N PHE A 327 -4.43 8.33 -22.08
CA PHE A 327 -5.79 8.42 -21.56
C PHE A 327 -6.40 7.00 -21.45
N PRO A 328 -6.04 6.21 -20.43
CA PRO A 328 -6.53 4.83 -20.30
C PRO A 328 -7.96 4.73 -19.76
N TYR A 329 -8.54 5.81 -19.20
CA TYR A 329 -9.93 5.82 -18.77
C TYR A 329 -10.88 5.67 -19.96
N GLN A 330 -11.67 4.58 -20.00
CA GLN A 330 -12.68 4.40 -21.04
C GLN A 330 -13.98 5.10 -20.64
N SER A 331 -14.25 6.24 -21.28
CA SER A 331 -15.52 6.95 -21.14
C SER A 331 -16.61 6.31 -22.00
N ASP A 332 -17.83 6.19 -21.45
CA ASP A 332 -19.01 5.76 -22.19
C ASP A 332 -19.61 6.93 -23.00
N VAL A 333 -19.49 8.17 -22.49
CA VAL A 333 -19.93 9.41 -23.15
C VAL A 333 -18.97 9.85 -24.26
N TYR A 334 -17.66 9.69 -24.06
CA TYR A 334 -16.63 10.00 -25.07
C TYR A 334 -15.69 8.80 -25.34
N PRO A 335 -16.15 7.75 -26.03
CA PRO A 335 -15.34 6.55 -26.29
C PRO A 335 -14.03 6.82 -27.05
N GLU A 336 -13.99 7.90 -27.82
CA GLU A 336 -12.82 8.33 -28.57
C GLU A 336 -11.64 8.77 -27.70
N LEU A 337 -11.87 9.13 -26.43
CA LEU A 337 -10.80 9.55 -25.52
C LEU A 337 -9.78 8.43 -25.32
N SER A 338 -10.23 7.24 -24.90
CA SER A 338 -9.32 6.10 -24.77
C SER A 338 -9.00 5.43 -26.09
N ALA A 339 -9.94 5.40 -27.06
CA ALA A 339 -9.68 4.79 -28.37
C ALA A 339 -8.51 5.46 -29.12
N LYS A 340 -8.23 6.74 -28.86
CA LYS A 340 -7.10 7.46 -29.45
C LYS A 340 -6.00 7.81 -28.44
N GLY A 341 -6.35 8.01 -27.18
CA GLY A 341 -5.44 8.46 -26.13
C GLY A 341 -4.78 7.36 -25.32
N ALA A 342 -5.32 6.13 -25.29
CA ALA A 342 -4.65 5.03 -24.61
C ALA A 342 -3.45 4.52 -25.41
N TYR A 343 -2.47 3.91 -24.72
CA TYR A 343 -1.30 3.32 -25.38
C TYR A 343 -1.67 2.20 -26.37
N ARG A 344 -2.74 1.45 -26.08
CA ARG A 344 -3.27 0.36 -26.90
C ARG A 344 -4.75 0.16 -26.54
N GLU A 345 -5.54 -0.34 -27.49
CA GLU A 345 -7.01 -0.47 -27.34
C GLU A 345 -7.46 -1.30 -26.12
N ASP A 346 -6.64 -2.24 -25.66
CA ASP A 346 -6.90 -3.12 -24.51
C ASP A 346 -6.17 -2.70 -23.22
N LEU A 347 -5.35 -1.65 -23.26
CA LEU A 347 -4.70 -1.05 -22.08
C LEU A 347 -5.55 0.11 -21.57
N VAL A 348 -6.79 -0.22 -21.20
CA VAL A 348 -7.82 0.71 -20.75
C VAL A 348 -8.47 0.23 -19.46
N TYR A 349 -9.03 1.17 -18.70
CA TYR A 349 -9.87 0.91 -17.54
C TYR A 349 -11.33 1.08 -17.93
N THR A 350 -12.05 -0.03 -18.03
CA THR A 350 -13.48 -0.01 -18.35
C THR A 350 -14.31 0.43 -17.14
N SER A 351 -15.55 0.89 -17.37
CA SER A 351 -16.54 1.13 -16.31
C SER A 351 -16.71 -0.08 -15.36
N LYS A 352 -16.47 -1.31 -15.85
CA LYS A 352 -16.49 -2.53 -15.04
C LYS A 352 -15.25 -2.63 -14.14
N ASP A 353 -14.06 -2.40 -14.69
CA ASP A 353 -12.80 -2.44 -13.92
C ASP A 353 -12.80 -1.41 -12.79
N ILE A 354 -13.31 -0.21 -13.06
CA ILE A 354 -13.39 0.87 -12.07
C ILE A 354 -14.33 0.48 -10.92
N LYS A 355 -15.53 -0.03 -11.23
CA LYS A 355 -16.48 -0.50 -10.19
C LYS A 355 -15.89 -1.62 -9.35
N GLU A 356 -15.15 -2.53 -9.98
CA GLU A 356 -14.45 -3.62 -9.32
C GLU A 356 -13.38 -3.12 -8.35
N ILE A 357 -12.55 -2.17 -8.78
CA ILE A 357 -11.49 -1.57 -7.96
C ILE A 357 -12.09 -0.80 -6.77
N VAL A 358 -13.11 0.03 -7.02
CA VAL A 358 -13.81 0.81 -5.99
C VAL A 358 -14.43 -0.12 -4.93
N GLU A 359 -15.07 -1.20 -5.34
CA GLU A 359 -15.66 -2.15 -4.41
C GLU A 359 -14.61 -2.95 -3.63
N PHE A 360 -13.54 -3.39 -4.30
CA PHE A 360 -12.45 -4.08 -3.65
C PHE A 360 -11.76 -3.22 -2.58
N ALA A 361 -11.62 -1.92 -2.86
CA ALA A 361 -11.14 -0.92 -1.91
C ALA A 361 -12.13 -0.72 -0.74
N ARG A 362 -13.43 -0.62 -1.03
CA ARG A 362 -14.50 -0.50 -0.01
C ARG A 362 -14.46 -1.63 1.01
N PHE A 363 -14.27 -2.87 0.57
CA PHE A 363 -14.14 -4.05 1.45
C PHE A 363 -12.91 -4.01 2.37
N ARG A 364 -11.94 -3.12 2.10
CA ARG A 364 -10.73 -2.88 2.90
C ARG A 364 -10.78 -1.55 3.67
N GLY A 365 -11.90 -0.83 3.58
CA GLY A 365 -12.05 0.51 4.17
C GLY A 365 -11.08 1.51 3.53
N ILE A 366 -10.91 1.44 2.21
CA ILE A 366 -10.07 2.32 1.41
C ILE A 366 -10.98 3.12 0.47
N ARG A 367 -10.82 4.45 0.50
CA ARG A 367 -11.45 5.41 -0.40
C ARG A 367 -10.70 5.42 -1.73
N VAL A 368 -11.39 5.53 -2.86
CA VAL A 368 -10.76 5.68 -4.18
C VAL A 368 -11.09 7.07 -4.70
N ILE A 369 -10.08 7.93 -4.76
CA ILE A 369 -10.20 9.31 -5.22
C ILE A 369 -9.55 9.36 -6.61
N PRO A 370 -10.33 9.52 -7.69
CA PRO A 370 -9.76 9.68 -9.02
C PRO A 370 -9.16 11.07 -9.15
N GLU A 371 -8.09 11.15 -9.94
CA GLU A 371 -7.55 12.40 -10.45
C GLU A 371 -7.69 12.48 -11.97
N PHE A 372 -8.34 13.54 -12.42
CA PHE A 372 -8.36 13.96 -13.82
C PHE A 372 -7.75 15.35 -13.86
N ASP A 373 -6.43 15.40 -14.01
CA ASP A 373 -5.66 16.63 -13.93
C ASP A 373 -6.01 17.57 -15.09
N ILE A 374 -6.31 18.83 -14.73
CA ILE A 374 -6.64 19.93 -15.62
C ILE A 374 -6.20 21.27 -15.02
N PRO A 375 -5.89 22.29 -15.84
CA PRO A 375 -5.82 22.28 -17.30
C PRO A 375 -4.47 21.82 -17.85
N GLY A 376 -3.45 21.64 -17.01
CA GLY A 376 -2.16 21.02 -17.37
C GLY A 376 -2.33 19.53 -17.67
N HIS A 377 -1.23 18.81 -17.96
CA HIS A 377 -1.21 17.35 -18.03
C HIS A 377 -2.32 16.70 -18.88
N THR A 378 -2.71 17.34 -19.99
CA THR A 378 -3.89 16.98 -20.80
C THR A 378 -3.58 16.68 -22.25
N ARG A 379 -2.30 16.56 -22.64
CA ARG A 379 -1.91 16.38 -24.04
C ARG A 379 -2.54 15.16 -24.70
N SER A 380 -2.83 14.08 -23.97
CA SER A 380 -3.52 12.90 -24.52
C SER A 380 -4.92 13.21 -25.07
N LEU A 381 -5.62 14.23 -24.52
CA LEU A 381 -6.90 14.71 -25.03
C LEU A 381 -6.80 15.34 -26.43
N SER A 382 -5.62 15.86 -26.81
CA SER A 382 -5.43 16.46 -28.12
C SER A 382 -5.59 15.49 -29.29
N LEU A 383 -5.46 14.18 -29.02
CA LEU A 383 -5.59 13.13 -30.01
C LEU A 383 -7.05 12.92 -30.45
N SER A 384 -8.01 13.21 -29.57
CA SER A 384 -9.46 13.11 -29.81
C SER A 384 -10.12 14.47 -30.00
N HIS A 385 -9.77 15.46 -29.18
CA HIS A 385 -10.37 16.80 -29.15
C HIS A 385 -9.30 17.91 -29.28
N PRO A 386 -8.66 18.05 -30.46
CA PRO A 386 -7.68 19.12 -30.68
C PRO A 386 -8.29 20.53 -30.52
N GLU A 387 -9.61 20.68 -30.66
CA GLU A 387 -10.33 21.96 -30.56
C GLU A 387 -10.47 22.53 -29.15
N ILE A 388 -10.19 21.74 -28.11
CA ILE A 388 -10.21 22.20 -26.72
C ILE A 388 -8.81 22.50 -26.18
N MET A 389 -7.78 22.30 -26.97
CA MET A 389 -6.38 22.50 -26.58
C MET A 389 -5.90 23.89 -26.99
N SER A 390 -5.01 24.48 -26.20
CA SER A 390 -4.29 25.68 -26.63
C SER A 390 -3.22 25.34 -27.67
N GLN A 391 -2.98 26.28 -28.59
CA GLN A 391 -2.00 26.14 -29.67
C GLN A 391 -0.70 26.84 -29.28
N CYS A 392 0.29 26.07 -28.81
CA CYS A 392 1.62 26.60 -28.55
C CYS A 392 2.47 26.54 -29.82
N GLN A 393 2.92 27.70 -30.30
CA GLN A 393 3.96 27.76 -31.32
C GLN A 393 5.34 27.85 -30.64
N TYR A 394 6.14 26.80 -30.75
CA TYR A 394 7.57 26.83 -30.40
C TYR A 394 8.40 26.61 -31.67
N ASP A 395 9.00 27.69 -32.15
CA ASP A 395 10.02 27.76 -33.21
C ASP A 395 9.54 27.59 -34.68
N SER A 396 10.30 28.25 -35.55
CA SER A 396 10.29 28.42 -37.01
C SER A 396 10.03 27.19 -37.89
N LYS A 397 9.77 26.02 -37.30
CA LYS A 397 9.48 24.75 -37.99
C LYS A 397 7.99 24.41 -38.07
N ASN A 398 7.08 25.25 -37.56
CA ASN A 398 5.62 25.08 -37.67
C ASN A 398 5.09 23.71 -37.21
N LEU A 399 5.74 23.05 -36.24
CA LEU A 399 5.14 21.88 -35.59
C LEU A 399 4.17 22.40 -34.54
N ALA A 400 2.87 22.25 -34.80
CA ALA A 400 1.84 22.56 -33.82
C ALA A 400 2.03 21.68 -32.57
N TYR A 401 2.33 22.30 -31.43
CA TYR A 401 2.36 21.66 -30.12
C TYR A 401 1.10 22.09 -29.38
N TYR A 402 0.35 21.13 -28.83
CA TYR A 402 -0.80 21.42 -27.98
C TYR A 402 -0.32 21.65 -26.54
N GLY A 403 -0.75 22.77 -25.96
CA GLY A 403 -0.47 23.13 -24.57
C GLY A 403 -1.58 22.69 -23.63
N PRO A 404 -1.74 23.39 -22.49
CA PRO A 404 -2.85 23.16 -21.57
C PRO A 404 -4.22 23.35 -22.26
N LEU A 405 -5.30 22.90 -21.62
CA LEU A 405 -6.66 23.15 -22.09
C LEU A 405 -6.89 24.64 -22.39
N ASN A 406 -7.63 24.94 -23.45
CA ASN A 406 -7.96 26.29 -23.88
C ASN A 406 -9.11 26.84 -23.00
N PRO A 407 -8.83 27.83 -22.12
CA PRO A 407 -9.83 28.38 -21.21
C PRO A 407 -10.80 29.37 -21.89
N ALA A 408 -10.51 29.81 -23.12
CA ALA A 408 -11.39 30.68 -23.89
C ALA A 408 -12.44 29.90 -24.71
N SER A 409 -12.29 28.58 -24.84
CA SER A 409 -13.18 27.74 -25.64
C SER A 409 -14.34 27.18 -24.79
N ASN A 410 -15.59 27.50 -25.17
CA ASN A 410 -16.78 26.91 -24.52
C ASN A 410 -16.82 25.38 -24.63
N LYS A 411 -16.24 24.81 -25.69
CA LYS A 411 -16.19 23.35 -25.89
C LYS A 411 -15.37 22.65 -24.81
N THR A 412 -14.37 23.32 -24.24
CA THR A 412 -13.61 22.82 -23.10
C THR A 412 -14.55 22.51 -21.94
N TYR A 413 -15.40 23.47 -21.58
CA TYR A 413 -16.32 23.34 -20.45
C TYR A 413 -17.47 22.37 -20.73
N GLU A 414 -17.95 22.28 -21.97
CA GLU A 414 -18.95 21.27 -22.39
C GLU A 414 -18.38 19.84 -22.24
N LEU A 415 -17.14 19.63 -22.68
CA LEU A 415 -16.48 18.34 -22.53
C LEU A 415 -16.29 17.99 -21.04
N LEU A 416 -15.79 18.93 -20.23
CA LEU A 416 -15.57 18.72 -18.80
C LEU A 416 -16.89 18.46 -18.04
N GLU A 417 -17.98 19.19 -18.32
CA GLU A 417 -19.28 18.94 -17.66
C GLU A 417 -19.78 17.52 -17.95
N ASN A 418 -19.74 17.11 -19.21
CA ASN A 418 -20.22 15.78 -19.62
C ASN A 418 -19.33 14.66 -19.06
N LEU A 419 -18.01 14.81 -19.12
CA LEU A 419 -17.06 13.84 -18.59
C LEU A 419 -17.18 13.72 -17.07
N PHE A 420 -17.17 14.82 -16.32
CA PHE A 420 -17.29 14.78 -14.87
C PHE A 420 -18.63 14.26 -14.40
N ASN A 421 -19.71 14.50 -15.13
CA ASN A 421 -21.01 13.91 -14.82
C ASN A 421 -20.98 12.37 -14.89
N GLU A 422 -20.18 11.78 -15.78
CA GLU A 422 -19.94 10.33 -15.83
C GLU A 422 -18.99 9.85 -14.72
N VAL A 423 -17.82 10.50 -14.57
CA VAL A 423 -16.81 10.12 -13.56
C VAL A 423 -17.42 10.11 -12.16
N PHE A 424 -18.24 11.10 -11.81
CA PHE A 424 -18.87 11.21 -10.50
C PHE A 424 -20.02 10.21 -10.27
N GLN A 425 -20.35 9.37 -11.25
CA GLN A 425 -21.25 8.22 -11.05
C GLN A 425 -20.48 6.93 -10.80
N LEU A 426 -19.23 6.83 -11.27
CA LEU A 426 -18.38 5.65 -11.12
C LEU A 426 -17.59 5.66 -9.80
N PHE A 427 -17.03 6.81 -9.44
CA PHE A 427 -16.25 6.97 -8.22
C PHE A 427 -17.12 7.51 -7.09
N LEU A 428 -17.26 6.74 -6.02
CA LEU A 428 -18.24 6.98 -4.96
C LEU A 428 -17.73 7.85 -3.79
N ASP A 429 -16.47 8.28 -3.81
CA ASP A 429 -15.94 9.16 -2.77
C ASP A 429 -16.55 10.57 -2.85
N ASP A 430 -16.64 11.25 -1.71
CA ASP A 430 -17.12 12.64 -1.64
C ASP A 430 -16.15 13.65 -2.27
N TYR A 431 -14.93 13.21 -2.65
CA TYR A 431 -13.88 14.03 -3.22
C TYR A 431 -13.44 13.53 -4.59
N VAL A 432 -13.01 14.48 -5.42
CA VAL A 432 -12.29 14.25 -6.68
C VAL A 432 -11.06 15.14 -6.70
N HIS A 433 -9.94 14.62 -7.19
CA HIS A 433 -8.75 15.42 -7.45
C HIS A 433 -8.83 15.95 -8.88
N LEU A 434 -8.65 17.25 -9.09
CA LEU A 434 -8.65 17.85 -10.44
C LEU A 434 -7.28 18.42 -10.82
N GLY A 435 -6.25 18.06 -10.05
CA GLY A 435 -4.87 18.45 -10.28
C GLY A 435 -4.67 19.95 -10.20
N GLY A 436 -4.25 20.54 -11.32
CA GLY A 436 -4.04 21.97 -11.47
C GLY A 436 -2.60 22.43 -11.26
N ASP A 437 -1.65 21.50 -11.27
CA ASP A 437 -0.22 21.73 -11.19
C ASP A 437 0.43 22.03 -12.54
N GLU A 438 1.61 22.64 -12.47
CA GLU A 438 2.56 22.83 -13.57
C GLU A 438 1.97 23.42 -14.88
N VAL A 439 0.90 24.22 -14.77
CA VAL A 439 0.22 24.80 -15.94
C VAL A 439 1.16 25.75 -16.70
N GLU A 440 1.52 25.38 -17.93
CA GLU A 440 2.35 26.23 -18.82
C GLU A 440 1.54 27.42 -19.38
N THR A 441 1.31 28.41 -18.53
CA THR A 441 0.54 29.63 -18.86
C THR A 441 1.15 30.46 -20.00
N ILE A 442 2.46 30.36 -20.22
CA ILE A 442 3.16 31.00 -21.36
C ILE A 442 2.55 30.60 -22.71
N CYS A 443 2.00 29.38 -22.83
CA CYS A 443 1.33 28.96 -24.05
C CYS A 443 0.05 29.75 -24.31
N TRP A 444 -0.75 30.01 -23.29
CA TRP A 444 -1.95 30.84 -23.39
C TRP A 444 -1.63 32.26 -23.82
N ASP A 445 -0.47 32.80 -23.39
CA ASP A 445 -0.04 34.12 -23.80
C ASP A 445 0.32 34.25 -25.28
N ARG A 446 0.54 33.12 -25.96
CA ARG A 446 0.97 33.06 -27.35
C ARG A 446 -0.12 32.57 -28.29
N ASP A 447 -1.18 31.97 -27.78
CA ASP A 447 -2.31 31.49 -28.58
C ASP A 447 -3.20 32.66 -29.01
N PRO A 448 -3.30 32.97 -30.33
CA PRO A 448 -4.10 34.09 -30.81
C PRO A 448 -5.59 33.99 -30.44
N GLY A 449 -6.14 32.76 -30.34
CA GLY A 449 -7.54 32.55 -29.98
C GLY A 449 -7.82 32.87 -28.52
N ILE A 450 -6.84 32.66 -27.64
CA ILE A 450 -6.95 33.00 -26.21
C ILE A 450 -6.68 34.50 -26.00
N VAL A 451 -5.66 35.04 -26.66
CA VAL A 451 -5.30 36.46 -26.59
C VAL A 451 -6.45 37.36 -27.07
N GLN A 452 -7.16 36.98 -28.14
CA GLN A 452 -8.33 37.72 -28.63
C GLN A 452 -9.54 37.65 -27.69
N GLY A 453 -9.58 36.69 -26.77
CA GLY A 453 -10.67 36.52 -25.80
C GLY A 453 -10.66 37.56 -24.67
N VAL A 454 -9.62 38.41 -24.57
CA VAL A 454 -9.49 39.46 -23.54
C VAL A 454 -9.45 40.85 -24.20
N GLU A 455 -10.30 41.78 -23.73
CA GLU A 455 -10.20 43.18 -24.14
C GLU A 455 -9.00 43.85 -23.44
N ASN A 456 -7.98 44.27 -24.19
CA ASN A 456 -6.71 44.88 -23.75
C ASN A 456 -5.73 43.90 -23.05
N TYR A 457 -4.86 43.27 -23.86
CA TYR A 457 -3.91 42.25 -23.41
C TYR A 457 -2.72 42.82 -22.60
N ASP A 458 -2.53 42.38 -21.35
CA ASP A 458 -1.29 42.54 -20.59
C ASP A 458 -0.91 41.25 -19.82
N GLN A 459 0.20 41.25 -19.07
CA GLN A 459 0.68 40.10 -18.29
C GLN A 459 -0.34 39.58 -17.25
N SER A 460 -1.40 40.32 -16.94
CA SER A 460 -2.51 39.86 -16.10
C SER A 460 -3.41 38.82 -16.80
N SER A 461 -3.26 38.62 -18.11
CA SER A 461 -4.18 37.79 -18.91
C SER A 461 -4.12 36.30 -18.54
N SER A 462 -2.93 35.75 -18.31
CA SER A 462 -2.79 34.36 -17.84
C SER A 462 -3.37 34.15 -16.44
N ILE A 463 -3.21 35.12 -15.54
CA ILE A 463 -3.84 35.11 -14.20
C ILE A 463 -5.36 35.22 -14.32
N PHE A 464 -5.86 36.06 -15.24
CA PHE A 464 -7.29 36.13 -15.53
C PHE A 464 -7.82 34.79 -16.00
N TRP A 465 -7.15 34.14 -16.95
CA TRP A 465 -7.60 32.87 -17.52
C TRP A 465 -7.55 31.71 -16.54
N ILE A 466 -6.52 31.60 -15.69
CA ILE A 466 -6.49 30.55 -14.66
C ILE A 466 -7.60 30.76 -13.62
N ASN A 467 -7.88 32.01 -13.21
CA ASN A 467 -9.01 32.31 -12.32
C ASN A 467 -10.36 32.03 -12.98
N TYR A 468 -10.52 32.42 -14.25
CA TYR A 468 -11.73 32.15 -15.04
C TYR A 468 -11.98 30.66 -15.17
N PHE A 469 -10.95 29.89 -15.54
CA PHE A 469 -11.01 28.45 -15.69
C PHE A 469 -11.49 27.76 -14.40
N TRP A 470 -10.84 28.04 -13.27
CA TRP A 470 -11.21 27.43 -12.00
C TRP A 470 -12.59 27.87 -11.48
N ARG A 471 -13.02 29.10 -11.78
CA ARG A 471 -14.39 29.53 -11.50
C ARG A 471 -15.42 28.72 -12.30
N CYS A 472 -15.16 28.50 -13.59
CA CYS A 472 -16.02 27.69 -14.45
C CYS A 472 -16.06 26.22 -13.99
N VAL A 473 -14.91 25.61 -13.68
CA VAL A 473 -14.82 24.23 -13.19
C VAL A 473 -15.54 24.06 -11.85
N GLN A 474 -15.33 24.96 -10.88
CA GLN A 474 -16.06 24.94 -9.61
C GLN A 474 -17.58 25.02 -9.81
N ASN A 475 -18.03 25.87 -10.75
CA ASN A 475 -19.46 25.95 -11.07
C ASN A 475 -19.96 24.64 -11.70
N ILE A 476 -19.24 24.04 -12.66
CA ILE A 476 -19.59 22.74 -13.26
C ILE A 476 -19.80 21.68 -12.17
N VAL A 477 -18.81 21.49 -11.29
CA VAL A 477 -18.88 20.49 -10.21
C VAL A 477 -20.04 20.77 -9.25
N THR A 478 -20.28 22.05 -8.94
CA THR A 478 -21.42 22.47 -8.11
C THR A 478 -22.76 22.16 -8.80
N GLN A 479 -22.89 22.41 -10.10
CA GLN A 479 -24.13 22.15 -10.83
C GLN A 479 -24.40 20.66 -10.98
N ILE A 480 -23.37 19.84 -11.24
CA ILE A 480 -23.51 18.38 -11.26
C ILE A 480 -24.04 17.87 -9.92
N GLY A 481 -23.45 18.33 -8.80
CA GLY A 481 -23.91 17.94 -7.46
C GLY A 481 -25.32 18.45 -7.10
N LYS A 482 -25.75 19.60 -7.65
CA LYS A 482 -27.14 20.09 -7.50
C LYS A 482 -28.14 19.27 -8.32
N LYS A 483 -27.77 18.88 -9.55
CA LYS A 483 -28.60 18.06 -10.44
C LYS A 483 -28.73 16.63 -9.91
N ASN A 484 -27.64 16.04 -9.41
CA ASN A 484 -27.61 14.71 -8.81
C ASN A 484 -26.87 14.73 -7.46
N PRO A 485 -27.58 14.70 -6.32
CA PRO A 485 -26.96 14.70 -4.99
C PRO A 485 -25.97 13.56 -4.74
N GLN A 486 -26.10 12.41 -5.42
CA GLN A 486 -25.15 11.29 -5.30
C GLN A 486 -23.82 11.57 -6.02
N SER A 487 -23.82 12.49 -6.99
CA SER A 487 -22.65 12.95 -7.73
C SER A 487 -22.07 14.25 -7.17
N LYS A 488 -22.51 14.68 -5.97
CA LYS A 488 -21.91 15.83 -5.29
C LYS A 488 -20.46 15.49 -4.93
N ARG A 489 -19.52 16.30 -5.40
CA ARG A 489 -18.09 16.17 -5.08
C ARG A 489 -17.55 17.47 -4.49
N ASN A 490 -16.59 17.33 -3.59
CA ASN A 490 -15.68 18.39 -3.16
C ASN A 490 -14.36 18.23 -3.92
N LEU A 491 -13.59 19.30 -4.02
CA LEU A 491 -12.36 19.31 -4.79
C LEU A 491 -11.15 19.03 -3.92
N ILE A 492 -10.19 18.32 -4.49
CA ILE A 492 -8.79 18.34 -4.08
C ILE A 492 -7.99 18.91 -5.25
N LEU A 493 -7.08 19.83 -4.95
CA LEU A 493 -6.24 20.52 -5.93
C LEU A 493 -4.80 20.53 -5.45
N TRP A 494 -3.86 20.47 -6.38
CA TRP A 494 -2.46 20.75 -6.06
C TRP A 494 -2.28 22.22 -5.65
N GLU A 495 -1.23 22.49 -4.88
CA GLU A 495 -0.97 23.81 -4.29
C GLU A 495 -0.83 24.95 -5.32
N ASP A 496 -0.39 24.65 -6.54
CA ASP A 496 -0.29 25.57 -7.67
C ASP A 496 -1.54 26.43 -7.87
N VAL A 497 -2.73 25.83 -7.67
CA VAL A 497 -3.98 26.55 -7.88
C VAL A 497 -4.16 27.66 -6.84
N VAL A 498 -3.80 27.42 -5.58
CA VAL A 498 -3.93 28.45 -4.52
C VAL A 498 -2.84 29.51 -4.58
N GLU A 499 -1.76 29.31 -5.36
CA GLU A 499 -0.75 30.33 -5.64
C GLU A 499 -1.29 31.44 -6.54
N HIS A 500 -2.27 31.14 -7.38
CA HIS A 500 -2.76 32.03 -8.44
C HIS A 500 -4.25 32.37 -8.37
N VAL A 501 -5.05 31.54 -7.68
CA VAL A 501 -6.51 31.67 -7.63
C VAL A 501 -6.97 32.04 -6.22
N THR A 502 -7.72 33.14 -6.12
CA THR A 502 -8.15 33.69 -4.82
C THR A 502 -9.59 33.35 -4.45
N ASP A 503 -10.45 33.10 -5.43
CA ASP A 503 -11.89 32.81 -5.24
C ASP A 503 -12.17 31.30 -5.28
N LEU A 504 -11.57 30.59 -4.33
CA LEU A 504 -11.73 29.15 -4.14
C LEU A 504 -12.59 28.83 -2.92
N ASN A 505 -13.48 27.86 -3.07
CA ASN A 505 -14.33 27.39 -1.97
C ASN A 505 -13.49 26.78 -0.84
N LYS A 506 -13.61 27.31 0.38
CA LYS A 506 -12.84 26.87 1.57
C LYS A 506 -13.13 25.44 2.04
N SER A 507 -14.13 24.76 1.48
CA SER A 507 -14.38 23.34 1.73
C SER A 507 -13.46 22.39 0.95
N LEU A 508 -12.73 22.89 -0.06
CA LEU A 508 -11.77 22.08 -0.82
C LEU A 508 -10.53 21.71 0.02
N PHE A 509 -9.83 20.67 -0.42
CA PHE A 509 -8.54 20.26 0.12
C PHE A 509 -7.42 20.71 -0.80
N VAL A 510 -6.30 21.14 -0.23
CA VAL A 510 -5.09 21.50 -0.96
C VAL A 510 -4.03 20.45 -0.69
N GLN A 511 -3.48 19.86 -1.74
CA GLN A 511 -2.38 18.91 -1.65
C GLN A 511 -1.05 19.62 -1.86
N VAL A 512 -0.21 19.66 -0.82
CA VAL A 512 1.08 20.36 -0.83
C VAL A 512 2.20 19.43 -1.23
N TRP A 513 3.02 19.85 -2.21
CA TRP A 513 3.96 18.95 -2.87
C TRP A 513 5.34 19.55 -3.20
N LYS A 514 5.49 20.88 -3.41
CA LYS A 514 6.78 21.46 -3.77
C LYS A 514 7.62 21.84 -2.56
N SER A 515 7.04 22.57 -1.62
CA SER A 515 7.83 23.23 -0.57
C SER A 515 7.04 23.62 0.69
N TYR A 516 7.74 23.88 1.78
CA TYR A 516 7.12 24.27 3.05
C TYR A 516 6.50 25.68 3.04
N SER A 517 6.85 26.55 2.09
CA SER A 517 6.18 27.85 1.98
C SER A 517 4.70 27.71 1.64
N SER A 518 4.32 26.61 0.99
CA SER A 518 2.96 26.33 0.55
C SER A 518 1.96 26.14 1.70
N PHE A 519 2.43 25.85 2.91
CA PHE A 519 1.57 25.87 4.11
C PHE A 519 0.91 27.25 4.32
N HIS A 520 1.65 28.34 4.12
CA HIS A 520 1.12 29.69 4.32
C HIS A 520 0.07 30.05 3.26
N LEU A 521 0.27 29.62 2.01
CA LEU A 521 -0.64 29.83 0.89
C LEU A 521 -1.94 29.04 1.07
N SER A 522 -1.85 27.88 1.71
CA SER A 522 -2.98 26.98 1.98
C SER A 522 -3.80 27.38 3.22
N LYS A 523 -3.55 28.55 3.82
CA LYS A 523 -4.24 28.99 5.02
C LYS A 523 -5.76 29.07 4.81
N GLY A 524 -6.49 28.35 5.68
CA GLY A 524 -7.94 28.31 5.68
C GLY A 524 -8.54 27.19 4.82
N PHE A 525 -7.70 26.37 4.21
CA PHE A 525 -8.09 25.12 3.57
C PHE A 525 -7.65 23.93 4.44
N ASN A 526 -8.20 22.75 4.16
CA ASN A 526 -7.63 21.51 4.71
C ASN A 526 -6.46 21.08 3.84
N ILE A 527 -5.42 20.53 4.45
CA ILE A 527 -4.13 20.25 3.81
C ILE A 527 -3.85 18.75 3.77
N ILE A 528 -3.45 18.26 2.61
CA ILE A 528 -2.88 16.93 2.39
C ILE A 528 -1.40 17.12 2.08
N TYR A 529 -0.52 16.44 2.83
CA TYR A 529 0.93 16.64 2.72
C TYR A 529 1.62 15.55 1.88
N SER A 530 2.47 15.94 0.93
CA SER A 530 3.22 14.98 0.07
C SER A 530 4.71 15.32 -0.12
N ILE A 531 5.18 16.49 0.31
CA ILE A 531 6.49 17.10 -0.05
C ILE A 531 7.69 16.14 0.06
N CYS A 532 7.79 15.36 1.14
CA CYS A 532 8.93 14.46 1.37
C CYS A 532 8.66 12.99 1.02
N TRP A 533 7.48 12.69 0.43
CA TRP A 533 7.02 11.32 0.20
C TRP A 533 6.89 10.96 -1.29
N TYR A 534 7.79 11.49 -2.11
CA TYR A 534 7.94 11.16 -3.53
C TYR A 534 8.72 9.85 -3.71
N LEU A 535 7.99 8.74 -3.87
CA LEU A 535 8.54 7.39 -3.95
C LEU A 535 9.29 7.14 -5.26
N ASP A 536 8.90 7.79 -6.35
CA ASP A 536 9.55 7.70 -7.67
C ASP A 536 11.02 8.18 -7.59
N LEU A 537 11.26 9.29 -6.87
CA LEU A 537 12.57 9.90 -6.62
C LEU A 537 13.48 9.11 -5.67
N LEU A 538 13.04 7.95 -5.18
CA LEU A 538 13.86 7.06 -4.36
C LEU A 538 15.01 6.45 -5.18
N ASN A 539 16.16 7.13 -5.19
CA ASN A 539 17.38 6.63 -5.84
C ASN A 539 18.12 5.58 -4.97
N ASP A 540 17.87 5.54 -3.66
CA ASP A 540 18.41 4.53 -2.73
C ASP A 540 17.32 4.11 -1.73
N ILE A 541 17.00 2.82 -1.67
CA ILE A 541 15.98 2.26 -0.79
C ILE A 541 16.37 2.42 0.70
N LYS A 542 17.66 2.66 1.01
CA LYS A 542 18.12 3.03 2.35
C LYS A 542 17.54 4.34 2.88
N ARG A 543 16.83 5.12 2.05
CA ARG A 543 16.13 6.36 2.43
C ARG A 543 14.76 6.16 3.05
N TRP A 544 14.29 4.93 3.28
CA TRP A 544 13.02 4.74 4.00
C TRP A 544 13.00 5.46 5.37
N THR A 545 14.18 5.64 5.99
CA THR A 545 14.35 6.41 7.22
C THR A 545 13.97 7.88 7.05
N ASP A 546 14.24 8.48 5.90
CA ASP A 546 13.89 9.87 5.60
C ASP A 546 12.36 10.02 5.51
N PHE A 547 11.71 9.05 4.86
CA PHE A 547 10.25 8.98 4.76
C PHE A 547 9.61 8.77 6.14
N TYR A 548 10.23 7.92 6.97
CA TYR A 548 9.77 7.61 8.32
C TYR A 548 9.92 8.79 9.30
N LEU A 549 11.03 9.53 9.20
CA LEU A 549 11.34 10.67 10.06
C LEU A 549 10.64 11.95 9.63
N CYS A 550 10.21 12.05 8.37
CA CYS A 550 9.48 13.20 7.89
C CYS A 550 8.09 13.29 8.54
N ASP A 551 7.85 14.34 9.35
CA ASP A 551 6.56 14.59 9.98
C ASP A 551 5.92 15.87 9.40
N PRO A 552 4.67 15.81 8.89
CA PRO A 552 3.99 16.98 8.35
C PRO A 552 3.90 18.16 9.34
N SER A 553 3.88 17.88 10.65
CA SER A 553 3.75 18.90 11.70
C SER A 553 5.05 19.64 12.00
N ASP A 554 6.22 19.14 11.59
CA ASP A 554 7.51 19.77 11.95
C ASP A 554 7.79 21.05 11.15
N HIS A 555 7.16 21.19 9.98
CA HIS A 555 7.34 22.34 9.10
C HIS A 555 6.09 23.23 8.99
N ALA A 556 4.97 22.79 9.56
CA ALA A 556 3.72 23.53 9.51
C ALA A 556 3.70 24.65 10.57
N PRO A 557 3.40 25.90 10.18
CA PRO A 557 3.06 26.94 11.15
C PRO A 557 1.91 26.51 12.07
N LEU A 558 1.92 26.98 13.32
CA LEU A 558 0.87 26.69 14.32
C LEU A 558 -0.56 26.97 13.81
N GLU A 559 -0.71 27.96 12.93
CA GLU A 559 -1.99 28.36 12.33
C GLU A 559 -2.56 27.31 11.37
N THR A 560 -1.69 26.53 10.73
CA THR A 560 -2.03 25.56 9.68
C THR A 560 -1.81 24.12 10.13
N GLU A 561 -1.11 23.88 11.24
CA GLU A 561 -0.86 22.53 11.78
C GLU A 561 -2.17 21.75 11.98
N ARG A 562 -3.21 22.41 12.48
CA ARG A 562 -4.54 21.81 12.69
C ARG A 562 -5.34 21.57 11.40
N GLN A 563 -4.90 22.14 10.29
CA GLN A 563 -5.53 21.97 8.97
C GLN A 563 -5.01 20.73 8.24
N ILE A 564 -3.91 20.13 8.72
CA ILE A 564 -3.33 18.92 8.12
C ILE A 564 -4.24 17.72 8.43
N LEU A 565 -4.90 17.20 7.40
CA LEU A 565 -5.72 15.99 7.50
C LEU A 565 -4.90 14.72 7.47
N GLY A 566 -3.68 14.81 6.95
CA GLY A 566 -2.72 13.74 6.78
C GLY A 566 -1.89 13.96 5.53
N GLY A 567 -1.66 12.91 4.75
CA GLY A 567 -0.84 13.02 3.56
C GLY A 567 -0.74 11.74 2.75
N GLU A 568 0.06 11.79 1.70
CA GLU A 568 0.15 10.73 0.70
C GLU A 568 1.57 10.43 0.30
N ALA A 569 1.87 9.14 0.12
CA ALA A 569 3.07 8.72 -0.58
C ALA A 569 2.77 8.69 -2.08
N CYS A 570 3.58 9.39 -2.88
CA CYS A 570 3.33 9.58 -4.31
C CYS A 570 4.22 8.67 -5.15
N MET A 571 3.61 7.82 -5.99
CA MET A 571 4.31 7.00 -6.97
C MET A 571 3.97 7.47 -8.38
N TRP A 572 4.69 8.49 -8.84
CA TRP A 572 4.72 8.85 -10.26
C TRP A 572 5.36 7.72 -11.08
N SER A 573 4.91 7.55 -12.32
CA SER A 573 5.21 6.35 -13.10
C SER A 573 6.07 6.61 -14.34
N GLU A 574 6.79 7.73 -14.46
CA GLU A 574 7.70 8.01 -15.60
C GLU A 574 8.71 6.89 -15.84
N TYR A 575 9.12 6.20 -14.78
CA TYR A 575 10.09 5.10 -14.82
C TYR A 575 9.59 3.83 -14.12
N GLN A 576 8.29 3.76 -13.77
CA GLN A 576 7.70 2.61 -13.10
C GLN A 576 6.61 2.00 -13.98
N SER A 577 6.63 0.69 -14.13
CA SER A 577 5.62 -0.07 -14.87
C SER A 577 5.00 -1.12 -13.97
N ASP A 578 4.02 -1.86 -14.50
CA ASP A 578 3.33 -2.96 -13.83
C ASP A 578 4.27 -3.93 -13.09
N TYR A 579 5.46 -4.20 -13.65
CA TYR A 579 6.43 -5.15 -13.09
C TYR A 579 7.29 -4.59 -11.95
N THR A 580 7.54 -3.29 -11.91
CA THR A 580 8.49 -2.68 -10.97
C THR A 580 7.78 -1.94 -9.85
N VAL A 581 6.56 -1.44 -10.10
CA VAL A 581 5.85 -0.50 -9.22
C VAL A 581 5.65 -1.06 -7.80
N LEU A 582 5.27 -2.34 -7.65
CA LEU A 582 5.04 -2.94 -6.33
C LEU A 582 6.31 -3.00 -5.48
N THR A 583 7.45 -3.37 -6.09
CA THR A 583 8.73 -3.46 -5.38
C THR A 583 9.31 -2.10 -4.99
N LYS A 584 8.87 -1.05 -5.68
CA LYS A 584 9.26 0.33 -5.42
C LYS A 584 8.37 0.96 -4.35
N ILE A 585 7.06 0.76 -4.41
CA ILE A 585 6.10 1.22 -3.39
C ILE A 585 6.38 0.51 -2.06
N TRP A 586 6.45 -0.82 -2.08
CA TRP A 586 6.56 -1.62 -0.87
C TRP A 586 7.99 -2.13 -0.66
N PRO A 587 8.54 -2.01 0.56
CA PRO A 587 7.88 -1.62 1.80
C PRO A 587 8.12 -0.14 2.21
N VAL A 588 8.61 0.74 1.33
CA VAL A 588 8.93 2.13 1.72
C VAL A 588 7.67 2.88 2.16
N THR A 589 6.54 2.67 1.49
CA THR A 589 5.24 3.24 1.88
C THR A 589 4.77 2.76 3.26
N SER A 590 5.26 1.63 3.78
CA SER A 590 5.00 1.22 5.16
C SER A 590 5.55 2.21 6.19
N ALA A 591 6.67 2.89 5.88
CA ALA A 591 7.24 3.94 6.72
C ALA A 591 6.31 5.15 6.83
N VAL A 592 5.77 5.60 5.69
CA VAL A 592 4.79 6.70 5.61
C VAL A 592 3.52 6.32 6.36
N ALA A 593 3.06 5.07 6.21
CA ALA A 593 1.87 4.58 6.89
C ALA A 593 2.00 4.60 8.42
N GLU A 594 3.16 4.26 8.99
CA GLU A 594 3.38 4.36 10.43
C GLU A 594 3.41 5.81 10.90
N ARG A 595 4.10 6.69 10.18
CA ARG A 595 4.13 8.13 10.48
C ARG A 595 2.75 8.78 10.47
N LEU A 596 1.86 8.33 9.58
CA LEU A 596 0.49 8.85 9.46
C LEU A 596 -0.50 8.20 10.46
N TRP A 597 -0.18 7.04 11.02
CA TRP A 597 -1.04 6.31 11.96
C TRP A 597 -0.65 6.55 13.43
N SER A 598 0.61 6.31 13.76
CA SER A 598 1.12 6.27 15.13
C SER A 598 1.27 7.66 15.75
N ALA A 599 1.48 7.69 17.08
CA ALA A 599 1.77 8.92 17.80
C ALA A 599 3.02 9.63 17.25
N LYS A 600 3.09 10.96 17.38
CA LYS A 600 4.17 11.80 16.82
C LYS A 600 5.56 11.32 17.29
N GLU A 601 5.63 10.91 18.53
CA GLU A 601 6.85 10.50 19.25
C GLU A 601 7.39 9.15 18.78
N VAL A 602 6.62 8.38 18.00
CA VAL A 602 7.08 7.11 17.40
C VAL A 602 7.99 7.46 16.22
N ASN A 603 9.27 7.66 16.49
CA ASN A 603 10.28 8.04 15.50
C ASN A 603 11.65 7.38 15.71
N ASP A 604 11.77 6.46 16.66
CA ASP A 604 13.00 5.72 16.93
C ASP A 604 13.30 4.70 15.81
N LEU A 605 14.38 4.94 15.08
CA LEU A 605 14.84 4.08 13.98
C LEU A 605 15.38 2.73 14.46
N GLU A 606 15.98 2.65 15.65
CA GLU A 606 16.51 1.39 16.20
C GLU A 606 15.35 0.44 16.53
N PHE A 607 14.23 1.00 17.02
CA PHE A 607 13.01 0.24 17.27
C PHE A 607 12.20 -0.04 15.99
N ALA A 608 12.22 0.87 15.01
CA ALA A 608 11.49 0.71 13.75
C ALA A 608 12.13 -0.29 12.80
N GLY A 609 13.47 -0.32 12.69
CA GLY A 609 14.20 -1.16 11.74
C GLY A 609 13.80 -2.65 11.77
N PRO A 610 13.87 -3.33 12.93
CA PRO A 610 13.47 -4.74 13.02
C PRO A 610 11.98 -4.98 12.66
N ARG A 611 11.08 -4.06 13.04
CA ARG A 611 9.64 -4.20 12.77
C ARG A 611 9.29 -3.98 11.31
N ILE A 612 9.92 -3.01 10.62
CA ILE A 612 9.66 -2.78 9.19
C ILE A 612 10.21 -3.90 8.31
N GLU A 613 11.34 -4.52 8.68
CA GLU A 613 11.83 -5.71 7.97
C GLU A 613 10.90 -6.92 8.20
N GLU A 614 10.35 -7.06 9.40
CA GLU A 614 9.32 -8.08 9.65
C GLU A 614 8.04 -7.80 8.85
N GLN A 615 7.60 -6.54 8.78
CA GLN A 615 6.48 -6.13 7.94
C GLN A 615 6.75 -6.41 6.46
N ARG A 616 7.96 -6.17 5.97
CA ARG A 616 8.37 -6.53 4.61
C ARG A 616 8.25 -8.04 4.39
N CYS A 617 8.76 -8.87 5.30
CA CYS A 617 8.62 -10.33 5.18
C CYS A 617 7.15 -10.77 5.26
N ARG A 618 6.33 -10.08 6.07
CA ARG A 618 4.88 -10.29 6.15
C ARG A 618 4.21 -9.99 4.81
N LEU A 619 4.56 -8.89 4.15
CA LEU A 619 4.08 -8.55 2.80
C LEU A 619 4.45 -9.63 1.79
N ILE A 620 5.71 -10.09 1.77
CA ILE A 620 6.17 -11.17 0.87
C ILE A 620 5.43 -12.49 1.13
N ASN A 621 5.21 -12.85 2.39
CA ASN A 621 4.48 -14.06 2.77
C ASN A 621 2.97 -13.97 2.50
N ARG A 622 2.45 -12.75 2.36
CA ARG A 622 1.13 -12.43 1.82
C ARG A 622 1.19 -12.11 0.32
N GLY A 623 2.29 -12.50 -0.34
CA GLY A 623 2.61 -12.40 -1.77
C GLY A 623 2.51 -11.02 -2.41
N ILE A 624 2.72 -9.97 -1.62
CA ILE A 624 3.08 -8.65 -2.12
C ILE A 624 4.60 -8.65 -2.36
N PRO A 625 5.07 -8.45 -3.60
CA PRO A 625 6.50 -8.46 -3.90
C PRO A 625 7.16 -7.16 -3.38
N ALA A 626 7.53 -7.16 -2.11
CA ALA A 626 8.17 -6.02 -1.45
C ALA A 626 9.70 -6.00 -1.71
N GLY A 627 10.23 -4.84 -2.11
CA GLY A 627 11.65 -4.57 -2.29
C GLY A 627 12.48 -4.67 -1.00
N VAL A 628 13.79 -4.44 -1.07
CA VAL A 628 14.75 -4.61 0.05
C VAL A 628 15.04 -3.27 0.74
N LEU A 629 14.85 -3.16 2.07
CA LEU A 629 15.18 -1.95 2.84
C LEU A 629 16.58 -1.97 3.47
N LEU A 630 16.81 -2.90 4.40
CA LEU A 630 17.92 -2.82 5.36
C LEU A 630 19.20 -3.55 4.91
N GLY A 631 19.35 -3.76 3.61
CA GLY A 631 20.51 -4.45 3.03
C GLY A 631 20.39 -5.99 3.12
N PRO A 632 21.51 -6.73 3.30
CA PRO A 632 21.51 -8.19 3.23
C PRO A 632 20.65 -8.84 4.33
N GLY A 633 19.72 -9.70 3.92
CA GLY A 633 18.80 -10.42 4.80
C GLY A 633 18.03 -11.51 4.05
N TYR A 634 17.11 -12.18 4.75
CA TYR A 634 16.21 -13.17 4.15
C TYR A 634 14.90 -13.24 4.96
N CYS A 635 13.83 -13.70 4.32
CA CYS A 635 12.56 -13.99 4.98
C CYS A 635 12.38 -15.51 5.08
N ASP A 636 12.08 -16.02 6.28
CA ASP A 636 11.66 -17.40 6.47
C ASP A 636 10.24 -17.56 5.90
N GLY A 637 10.12 -18.18 4.72
CA GLY A 637 8.83 -18.47 4.09
C GLY A 637 8.27 -19.81 4.54
N THR A 638 7.00 -19.81 4.97
CA THR A 638 6.06 -20.89 4.58
C THR A 638 6.21 -21.07 3.07
N LYS A 639 6.36 -22.32 2.57
CA LYS A 639 6.49 -22.69 1.14
C LYS A 639 6.15 -21.50 0.25
N GLN A 640 7.16 -20.82 -0.29
CA GLN A 640 7.01 -19.64 -1.16
C GLN A 640 5.75 -19.88 -1.98
N MET A 641 4.66 -19.17 -1.68
CA MET A 641 3.55 -19.13 -2.61
C MET A 641 4.21 -18.64 -3.87
N THR A 642 4.31 -19.51 -4.87
CA THR A 642 4.89 -19.15 -6.17
C THR A 642 4.27 -17.82 -6.51
N ALA A 643 5.08 -16.80 -6.79
CA ALA A 643 4.68 -15.38 -6.89
C ALA A 643 3.45 -15.12 -7.79
N TRP A 644 3.04 -16.14 -8.54
CA TRP A 644 1.93 -16.24 -9.46
C TRP A 644 0.59 -16.67 -8.86
N ASN A 645 0.52 -17.17 -7.62
CA ASN A 645 -0.72 -17.79 -7.09
C ASN A 645 -1.59 -16.88 -6.20
N ILE A 646 -1.16 -15.63 -5.97
CA ILE A 646 -2.04 -14.63 -5.34
C ILE A 646 -3.06 -14.09 -6.31
N ASN A 647 -2.75 -14.06 -7.60
CA ASN A 647 -3.78 -13.85 -8.60
C ASN A 647 -4.90 -14.87 -8.36
N GLU A 648 -4.66 -16.16 -8.12
CA GLU A 648 -5.78 -17.08 -7.83
C GLU A 648 -6.57 -16.76 -6.54
N ILE A 649 -5.94 -16.34 -5.45
CA ILE A 649 -6.62 -16.06 -4.15
C ILE A 649 -7.33 -14.70 -4.15
N VAL A 650 -6.64 -13.65 -4.62
CA VAL A 650 -7.23 -12.31 -4.84
C VAL A 650 -8.31 -12.42 -5.89
N LEU A 651 -8.13 -13.21 -6.96
CA LEU A 651 -9.16 -13.48 -7.96
C LEU A 651 -10.30 -14.33 -7.40
N ASP A 652 -10.11 -15.25 -6.46
CA ASP A 652 -11.22 -16.03 -5.89
C ASP A 652 -12.09 -15.20 -4.93
N GLU A 653 -11.48 -14.33 -4.10
CA GLU A 653 -12.26 -13.38 -3.32
C GLU A 653 -12.91 -12.32 -4.21
N HIS A 654 -12.18 -11.81 -5.20
CA HIS A 654 -12.70 -10.92 -6.22
C HIS A 654 -13.86 -11.59 -6.99
N LYS A 655 -13.76 -12.85 -7.40
CA LYS A 655 -14.86 -13.63 -7.99
C LYS A 655 -16.07 -13.70 -7.06
N ASN A 656 -15.86 -13.84 -5.75
CA ASN A 656 -16.95 -13.84 -4.77
C ASN A 656 -17.60 -12.45 -4.62
N ILE A 657 -16.81 -11.38 -4.61
CA ILE A 657 -17.30 -9.99 -4.65
C ILE A 657 -18.09 -9.76 -5.94
N MET A 658 -17.55 -10.20 -7.08
CA MET A 658 -18.18 -10.10 -8.39
C MET A 658 -19.49 -10.88 -8.49
N LYS A 659 -19.55 -12.07 -7.91
CA LYS A 659 -20.79 -12.85 -7.84
C LYS A 659 -21.88 -12.12 -7.05
N ARG A 660 -21.50 -11.38 -6.00
CA ARG A 660 -22.45 -10.57 -5.21
C ARG A 660 -22.91 -9.33 -5.97
N MET A 661 -22.00 -8.64 -6.68
CA MET A 661 -22.34 -7.52 -7.55
C MET A 661 -23.29 -7.94 -8.68
N GLY A 662 -23.06 -9.11 -9.30
CA GLY A 662 -23.94 -9.66 -10.33
C GLY A 662 -25.33 -10.09 -9.82
N SER A 663 -25.44 -10.54 -8.56
CA SER A 663 -26.73 -10.96 -7.98
C SER A 663 -27.65 -9.79 -7.63
N ASN A 664 -27.14 -8.55 -7.56
CA ASN A 664 -27.95 -7.35 -7.31
C ASN A 664 -28.48 -6.70 -8.59
N ASN A 665 -28.00 -7.10 -9.77
CA ASN A 665 -28.51 -6.64 -11.06
C ASN A 665 -29.44 -7.71 -11.67
N ASN A 666 -30.69 -7.74 -11.21
CA ASN A 666 -31.77 -8.40 -11.96
C ASN A 666 -32.12 -7.55 -13.19
N ASN A 667 -31.31 -7.68 -14.24
CA ASN A 667 -31.72 -7.51 -15.62
C ASN A 667 -30.98 -8.56 -16.46
N ASN A 668 -31.65 -9.69 -16.66
CA ASN A 668 -31.23 -10.75 -17.56
C ASN A 668 -31.16 -10.20 -18.99
N ASN A 669 -29.94 -10.04 -19.52
CA ASN A 669 -29.51 -10.55 -20.82
C ASN A 669 -28.05 -10.16 -21.09
N TYR A 670 -27.31 -11.06 -21.75
CA TYR A 670 -25.89 -11.00 -22.12
C TYR A 670 -24.88 -11.53 -21.09
N ILE A 671 -24.88 -12.86 -20.91
CA ILE A 671 -23.63 -13.60 -20.76
C ILE A 671 -23.32 -14.19 -22.13
N SER A 672 -22.59 -13.45 -22.96
CA SER A 672 -21.76 -14.07 -24.00
C SER A 672 -20.37 -14.22 -23.40
N GLU A 673 -19.98 -15.47 -23.14
CA GLU A 673 -18.62 -15.85 -22.76
C GLU A 673 -17.63 -15.42 -23.85
N HIS A 674 -17.06 -14.22 -23.72
CA HIS A 674 -15.80 -13.90 -24.37
C HIS A 674 -14.66 -14.38 -23.46
N LYS A 675 -14.11 -15.55 -23.83
CA LYS A 675 -12.83 -16.07 -23.34
C LYS A 675 -11.72 -15.06 -23.66
N ASN A 676 -11.30 -14.28 -22.66
CA ASN A 676 -10.07 -13.48 -22.72
C ASN A 676 -9.26 -13.64 -21.41
N ASP A 677 -9.18 -14.88 -20.90
CA ASP A 677 -8.28 -15.29 -19.83
C ASP A 677 -6.97 -15.91 -20.41
N ASP A 678 -6.32 -15.22 -21.34
CA ASP A 678 -5.01 -15.63 -21.89
C ASP A 678 -3.90 -14.59 -21.58
N TYR A 679 -4.03 -13.90 -20.44
CA TYR A 679 -2.90 -13.19 -19.86
C TYR A 679 -2.16 -14.14 -18.92
N TYR A 680 -0.97 -14.58 -19.35
CA TYR A 680 -0.05 -15.51 -18.69
C TYR A 680 -0.28 -17.01 -18.94
N ARG A 681 0.12 -17.46 -20.13
CA ARG A 681 0.83 -18.74 -20.23
C ARG A 681 2.32 -18.46 -20.40
N PRO A 682 3.24 -19.17 -19.69
CA PRO A 682 4.56 -19.36 -20.27
C PRO A 682 4.32 -19.95 -21.66
N ILE A 683 5.12 -19.56 -22.66
CA ILE A 683 5.01 -20.10 -24.01
C ILE A 683 5.30 -21.62 -23.95
N ASN A 684 4.30 -22.40 -23.54
CA ASN A 684 4.20 -23.81 -23.80
C ASN A 684 3.81 -23.86 -25.26
N LEU A 685 4.83 -23.99 -26.12
CA LEU A 685 4.64 -24.16 -27.56
C LEU A 685 3.69 -25.34 -27.89
N TRP A 686 3.38 -26.21 -26.91
CA TRP A 686 2.60 -27.42 -27.06
C TRP A 686 1.76 -27.68 -25.79
N SER A 687 0.49 -28.02 -25.92
CA SER A 687 -0.30 -28.53 -24.79
C SER A 687 0.12 -29.95 -24.42
N ASN A 688 -0.19 -30.42 -23.20
CA ASN A 688 0.04 -31.83 -22.81
C ASN A 688 -0.62 -32.83 -23.77
N LYS A 689 -1.72 -32.43 -24.44
CA LYS A 689 -2.35 -33.23 -25.48
C LYS A 689 -1.50 -33.29 -26.74
N ASP A 690 -0.88 -32.19 -27.15
CA ASP A 690 -0.04 -32.13 -28.34
C ASP A 690 1.28 -32.90 -28.14
N LEU A 691 1.84 -32.88 -26.92
CA LEU A 691 2.98 -33.71 -26.55
C LEU A 691 2.64 -35.20 -26.62
N LEU A 692 1.46 -35.59 -26.12
CA LEU A 692 0.99 -36.98 -26.19
C LEU A 692 0.72 -37.42 -27.63
N ILE A 693 0.16 -36.54 -28.47
CA ILE A 693 -0.03 -36.80 -29.90
C ILE A 693 1.32 -36.98 -30.61
N GLY A 694 2.31 -36.12 -30.31
CA GLY A 694 3.66 -36.24 -30.85
C GLY A 694 4.36 -37.55 -30.45
N ILE A 695 4.22 -37.96 -29.19
CA ILE A 695 4.73 -39.26 -28.70
C ILE A 695 4.01 -40.42 -29.42
N PHE A 696 2.69 -40.33 -29.59
CA PHE A 696 1.92 -41.37 -30.26
C PHE A 696 2.28 -41.50 -31.75
N ILE A 697 2.46 -40.38 -32.46
CA ILE A 697 2.93 -40.34 -33.85
C ILE A 697 4.35 -40.91 -33.95
N GLY A 698 5.24 -40.57 -33.01
CA GLY A 698 6.59 -41.11 -32.95
C GLY A 698 6.63 -42.63 -32.75
N ILE A 699 5.79 -43.15 -31.85
CA ILE A 699 5.66 -44.60 -31.63
C ILE A 699 5.07 -45.28 -32.88
N LEU A 700 4.05 -44.69 -33.50
CA LEU A 700 3.42 -45.22 -34.71
C LEU A 700 4.40 -45.28 -35.90
N LEU A 701 5.18 -44.22 -36.12
CA LEU A 701 6.23 -44.18 -37.15
C LEU A 701 7.33 -45.20 -36.88
N THR A 702 7.72 -45.39 -35.62
CA THR A 702 8.73 -46.39 -35.24
C THR A 702 8.22 -47.81 -35.46
N LEU A 703 6.92 -48.07 -35.20
CA LEU A 703 6.28 -49.36 -35.47
C LEU A 703 6.10 -49.61 -36.97
N LEU A 704 5.75 -48.59 -37.75
CA LEU A 704 5.66 -48.67 -39.22
C LEU A 704 7.03 -48.94 -39.86
N LEU A 705 8.12 -48.35 -39.34
CA LEU A 705 9.49 -48.61 -39.78
C LEU A 705 10.06 -49.97 -39.31
N ARG A 706 9.40 -50.61 -38.33
CA ARG A 706 9.74 -51.96 -37.83
C ARG A 706 9.06 -53.06 -38.66
N HIS A 707 7.89 -52.79 -39.25
CA HIS A 707 7.23 -53.71 -40.17
C HIS A 707 7.87 -53.66 -41.56
N ARG A 708 8.62 -54.71 -41.90
CA ARG A 708 9.48 -54.84 -43.09
C ARG A 708 8.78 -54.80 -44.45
N ASN A 709 7.46 -54.59 -44.53
CA ASN A 709 6.67 -54.84 -45.74
C ASN A 709 5.89 -53.63 -46.28
N PHE A 710 6.10 -52.40 -45.81
CA PHE A 710 5.22 -51.28 -46.17
C PHE A 710 5.66 -50.31 -47.27
N LEU A 711 6.83 -50.50 -47.92
CA LEU A 711 7.20 -49.68 -49.09
C LEU A 711 7.99 -50.49 -50.15
N PRO A 712 7.53 -50.57 -51.41
CA PRO A 712 8.22 -51.31 -52.48
C PRO A 712 9.27 -50.41 -53.15
N PHE A 713 10.31 -49.99 -52.43
CA PHE A 713 11.48 -49.36 -53.07
C PHE A 713 12.46 -50.43 -53.54
N ARG A 714 12.15 -51.03 -54.70
CA ARG A 714 13.16 -51.71 -55.52
C ARG A 714 14.09 -50.64 -56.10
N LYS A 715 15.39 -50.79 -55.84
CA LYS A 715 16.53 -50.01 -56.36
C LYS A 715 16.83 -48.67 -55.69
N VAL A 716 17.23 -48.71 -54.42
CA VAL A 716 18.25 -47.79 -53.91
C VAL A 716 19.19 -48.58 -52.99
N LYS A 717 20.47 -48.72 -53.37
CA LYS A 717 21.55 -49.20 -52.48
C LYS A 717 21.89 -48.07 -51.51
N CYS A 718 21.01 -47.81 -50.55
CA CYS A 718 21.32 -46.97 -49.39
C CYS A 718 21.45 -47.88 -48.18
N ASN A 719 22.53 -47.71 -47.44
CA ASN A 719 22.85 -48.48 -46.24
C ASN A 719 21.76 -48.20 -45.18
N LEU A 720 20.73 -49.05 -45.11
CA LEU A 720 19.54 -48.87 -44.26
C LEU A 720 19.88 -48.64 -42.78
N SER A 721 21.06 -49.12 -42.35
CA SER A 721 21.61 -48.89 -41.02
C SER A 721 21.90 -47.41 -40.76
N ILE A 722 22.47 -46.69 -41.73
CA ILE A 722 22.87 -45.28 -41.56
C ILE A 722 21.63 -44.39 -41.49
N ILE A 723 20.64 -44.64 -42.36
CA ILE A 723 19.37 -43.90 -42.35
C ILE A 723 18.62 -44.12 -41.03
N ARG A 724 18.59 -45.37 -40.51
CA ARG A 724 18.00 -45.65 -39.20
C ARG A 724 18.72 -44.93 -38.07
N THR A 725 20.05 -44.90 -38.07
CA THR A 725 20.83 -44.19 -37.05
C THR A 725 20.61 -42.69 -37.13
N VAL A 726 20.59 -42.10 -38.33
CA VAL A 726 20.36 -40.66 -38.53
C VAL A 726 18.94 -40.26 -38.10
N VAL A 727 17.92 -41.04 -38.45
CA VAL A 727 16.53 -40.76 -38.04
C VAL A 727 16.37 -40.89 -36.52
N CYS A 728 16.95 -41.91 -35.88
CA CYS A 728 16.96 -42.02 -34.42
C CYS A 728 17.70 -40.86 -33.75
N LEU A 729 18.82 -40.40 -34.32
CA LEU A 729 19.57 -39.27 -33.81
C LEU A 729 18.77 -37.96 -33.93
N CYS A 730 18.09 -37.74 -35.06
CA CYS A 730 17.23 -36.57 -35.26
C CYS A 730 16.05 -36.55 -34.29
N ILE A 731 15.40 -37.70 -34.06
CA ILE A 731 14.30 -37.81 -33.07
C ILE A 731 14.83 -37.55 -31.66
N PHE A 732 16.00 -38.10 -31.31
CA PHE A 732 16.60 -37.89 -30.00
C PHE A 732 17.00 -36.42 -29.76
N ILE A 733 17.58 -35.76 -30.76
CA ILE A 733 17.91 -34.33 -30.72
C ILE A 733 16.63 -33.49 -30.61
N PHE A 734 15.56 -33.85 -31.32
CA PHE A 734 14.27 -33.16 -31.25
C PHE A 734 13.64 -33.26 -29.85
N VAL A 735 13.70 -34.44 -29.22
CA VAL A 735 13.21 -34.65 -27.85
C VAL A 735 14.06 -33.87 -26.83
N ILE A 736 15.38 -33.83 -26.98
CA ILE A 736 16.25 -33.02 -26.12
C ILE A 736 15.96 -31.52 -26.28
N LEU A 737 15.79 -31.03 -27.51
CA LEU A 737 15.42 -29.64 -27.75
C LEU A 737 14.06 -29.30 -27.14
N MET A 738 13.07 -30.18 -27.25
CA MET A 738 11.77 -29.99 -26.60
C MET A 738 11.88 -29.93 -25.07
N ILE A 739 12.69 -30.79 -24.45
CA ILE A 739 12.93 -30.78 -23.00
C ILE A 739 13.66 -29.49 -22.60
N PHE A 740 14.66 -29.06 -23.38
CA PHE A 740 15.45 -27.86 -23.10
C PHE A 740 14.60 -26.58 -23.17
N PHE A 741 13.74 -26.45 -24.20
CA PHE A 741 12.85 -25.31 -24.34
C PHE A 741 11.69 -25.30 -23.33
N ASN A 742 11.16 -26.47 -22.91
CA ASN A 742 10.07 -26.52 -21.92
C ASN A 742 10.53 -26.42 -20.46
N HIS A 743 11.77 -26.81 -20.13
CA HIS A 743 12.21 -26.87 -18.72
C HIS A 743 13.35 -25.95 -18.35
N ILE A 744 14.24 -25.58 -19.28
CA ILE A 744 15.47 -24.83 -18.95
C ILE A 744 15.37 -23.37 -19.39
N TYR A 745 14.75 -23.09 -20.55
CA TYR A 745 14.56 -21.72 -21.03
C TYR A 745 13.74 -20.82 -20.08
N PRO A 746 12.68 -21.30 -19.39
CA PRO A 746 11.95 -20.48 -18.41
C PRO A 746 12.70 -20.20 -17.10
N VAL A 747 13.89 -20.81 -16.91
CA VAL A 747 14.73 -20.62 -15.72
C VAL A 747 15.82 -19.57 -15.96
N PHE A 748 16.06 -19.19 -17.23
CA PHE A 748 17.10 -18.23 -17.63
C PHE A 748 16.56 -16.86 -18.09
N VAL A 749 15.24 -16.76 -18.35
CA VAL A 749 14.51 -15.50 -18.57
C VAL A 749 13.77 -15.18 -17.28
#